data_AF-A0A430QVD1-F1
#
_entry.id   AF-A0A430QVD1-F1
#
_cell.length_a   1.000
_cell.length_b   1.000
_cell.length_c   1.000
_cell.angle_alpha   90.00
_cell.angle_beta   90.00
_cell.angle_gamma   90.00
#
_symmetry.space_group_name_H-M   'P 1'
#
loop_
_entity.id
_entity.type
_entity.pdbx_description
1 polymer ?
#
loop_
_entity_poly.entity_id
_entity_poly.type
_entity_poly.pdbx_seq_one_letter_code
_entity_poly.pdbx_strand_id
1 'polypeptide(L)'
;MRAFLTRAIGFLLALGLPVLGQSLVVPKEVQAGRSMVLEGRDLPEGRFPMVLEGPEGQETLEVEAQKGRFQLELHPKVPGEYRMRLSLPAGALEARFIALAPATPELTREGLKLPWGLLPLPPGGWLGPLVQGDKVYVAQGLLVVETSAKEKTFSFHFAPARILALRPGPEALLEGDWVLPIPFPRVPFEGKEEDLKVLGSLLEALNPPKPWPYYAYWTLDPTTLTPEDLEAYGQDLLARGHRPELFFGQPGVARMAEASRLLQEKDPEKALLLAKALLRYTPLFPGSLAFFQGTAQYLEAQGHPAQALTFFEAGKILRTWLPPRLSLLPMALWTLGLAYLGLMLYLLLYYLPAQLKDLRPIGGYLGGFWRHPLLRLRHLHLAYASLGEGVWALALFLALSLGFLLQGLDAQVRKELFAPPLDQGTLRTQKAQDWLRTLPPTPEVKALLGYALLSEAPKEAQGLLREASLPFALALRGDEASLAQAYRQAPLEGPIRTALQLGQDPWGAREPGPTLRTLYLTLLQVELVRLQEDPFRRFMQLDTPLPERLRPWVFAGFWLLLLYHLLTFLLPRRRTPVPPAWGLLVRVLVPGSLGFSSGLGLALLLFAAYGLLALLKGQGPSFLILAYGLHLLLLVLGLRRHS
;
A
#
# COMPACT_ATOMS: atom_id res chain seq x y z
N MET A 1 69.62 -69.22 -47.46
CA MET A 1 68.35 -69.70 -48.08
C MET A 1 67.08 -69.38 -47.29
N ARG A 2 67.07 -69.39 -45.94
CA ARG A 2 65.89 -68.96 -45.15
C ARG A 2 65.55 -67.46 -45.20
N ALA A 3 66.47 -66.59 -45.63
CA ALA A 3 66.24 -65.15 -45.75
C ALA A 3 65.62 -64.72 -47.11
N PHE A 4 65.57 -65.62 -48.10
CA PHE A 4 65.00 -65.34 -49.42
C PHE A 4 63.51 -65.72 -49.49
N LEU A 5 63.10 -66.79 -48.78
CA LEU A 5 61.68 -67.18 -48.67
C LEU A 5 60.86 -66.20 -47.81
N THR A 6 61.44 -65.61 -46.76
CA THR A 6 60.75 -64.59 -45.94
C THR A 6 60.61 -63.25 -46.64
N ARG A 7 61.54 -62.89 -47.54
CA ARG A 7 61.40 -61.70 -48.39
C ARG A 7 60.41 -61.91 -49.53
N ALA A 8 60.29 -63.11 -50.09
CA ALA A 8 59.27 -63.40 -51.12
C ALA A 8 57.84 -63.47 -50.55
N ILE A 9 57.67 -64.01 -49.33
CA ILE A 9 56.36 -64.04 -48.65
C ILE A 9 55.98 -62.67 -48.09
N GLY A 10 56.95 -61.87 -47.62
CA GLY A 10 56.74 -60.47 -47.24
C GLY A 10 56.40 -59.56 -48.42
N PHE A 11 56.94 -59.83 -49.61
CA PHE A 11 56.66 -59.04 -50.83
C PHE A 11 55.32 -59.43 -51.49
N LEU A 12 54.85 -60.69 -51.31
CA LEU A 12 53.52 -61.11 -51.74
C LEU A 12 52.39 -60.71 -50.77
N LEU A 13 52.68 -60.48 -49.49
CA LEU A 13 51.73 -59.88 -48.52
C LEU A 13 51.69 -58.35 -48.57
N ALA A 14 52.73 -57.69 -49.09
CA ALA A 14 52.75 -56.25 -49.39
C ALA A 14 52.10 -55.88 -50.74
N LEU A 15 51.74 -56.89 -51.55
CA LEU A 15 50.85 -56.78 -52.72
C LEU A 15 49.39 -57.06 -52.35
N GLY A 16 49.00 -56.68 -51.12
CA GLY A 16 47.60 -56.56 -50.74
C GLY A 16 46.94 -55.53 -51.64
N LEU A 17 46.16 -56.03 -52.59
CA LEU A 17 45.15 -55.34 -53.38
C LEU A 17 44.55 -54.15 -52.60
N PRO A 18 44.34 -52.97 -53.22
CA PRO A 18 43.43 -51.99 -52.64
C PRO A 18 42.05 -52.64 -52.61
N VAL A 19 41.70 -53.22 -51.46
CA VAL A 19 40.30 -53.50 -51.14
C VAL A 19 39.68 -52.13 -51.01
N LEU A 20 39.15 -51.61 -52.12
CA LEU A 20 38.16 -50.54 -52.16
C LEU A 20 36.94 -51.07 -51.40
N GLY A 21 37.02 -50.99 -50.08
CA GLY A 21 35.98 -51.44 -49.17
C GLY A 21 34.83 -50.46 -49.25
N GLN A 22 33.83 -50.81 -50.04
CA GLN A 22 32.54 -50.11 -50.09
C GLN A 22 32.06 -49.87 -48.65
N SER A 23 31.73 -48.63 -48.30
CA SER A 23 31.38 -48.28 -46.92
C SER A 23 30.22 -47.29 -46.84
N LEU A 24 29.42 -47.45 -45.78
CA LEU A 24 28.38 -46.51 -45.36
C LEU A 24 28.89 -45.75 -44.14
N VAL A 25 28.99 -44.43 -44.25
CA VAL A 25 29.37 -43.56 -43.14
C VAL A 25 28.12 -42.97 -42.54
N VAL A 26 27.85 -43.34 -41.27
CA VAL A 26 26.69 -42.89 -40.50
C VAL A 26 27.15 -42.44 -39.11
N PRO A 27 26.62 -41.33 -38.57
CA PRO A 27 26.83 -40.96 -37.17
C PRO A 27 26.26 -42.04 -36.24
N LYS A 28 26.96 -42.36 -35.14
CA LYS A 28 26.49 -43.40 -34.19
C LYS A 28 25.23 -42.99 -33.42
N GLU A 29 25.05 -41.69 -33.18
CA GLU A 29 23.95 -41.12 -32.40
C GLU A 29 23.41 -39.86 -33.09
N VAL A 30 22.09 -39.74 -33.21
CA VAL A 30 21.38 -38.57 -33.76
C VAL A 30 20.15 -38.27 -32.91
N GLN A 31 19.72 -37.01 -32.80
CA GLN A 31 18.47 -36.69 -32.11
C GLN A 31 17.27 -36.95 -33.03
N ALA A 32 16.22 -37.59 -32.52
CA ALA A 32 14.95 -37.73 -33.24
C ALA A 32 14.41 -36.34 -33.62
N GLY A 33 14.08 -36.15 -34.90
CA GLY A 33 13.62 -34.89 -35.49
C GLY A 33 14.71 -33.99 -36.09
N ARG A 34 16.01 -34.30 -35.94
CA ARG A 34 17.10 -33.59 -36.64
C ARG A 34 17.53 -34.33 -37.91
N SER A 35 17.87 -33.58 -38.96
CA SER A 35 18.40 -34.17 -40.19
C SER A 35 19.83 -34.67 -40.00
N MET A 36 20.17 -35.76 -40.69
CA MET A 36 21.53 -36.28 -40.77
C MET A 36 21.89 -36.56 -42.23
N VAL A 37 23.19 -36.52 -42.54
CA VAL A 37 23.68 -36.90 -43.86
C VAL A 37 24.27 -38.30 -43.81
N LEU A 38 23.68 -39.19 -44.61
CA LEU A 38 24.22 -40.50 -44.92
C LEU A 38 25.15 -40.38 -46.12
N GLU A 39 26.39 -40.85 -45.99
CA GLU A 39 27.35 -40.87 -47.10
C GLU A 39 27.74 -42.30 -47.46
N GLY A 40 27.59 -42.65 -48.74
CA GLY A 40 28.15 -43.87 -49.31
C GLY A 40 29.45 -43.59 -50.05
N ARG A 41 30.50 -44.38 -49.82
CA ARG A 41 31.82 -44.22 -50.45
C ARG A 41 32.26 -45.48 -51.19
N ASP A 42 32.95 -45.27 -52.30
CA ASP A 42 33.57 -46.28 -53.17
C ASP A 42 32.57 -47.31 -53.74
N LEU A 43 31.35 -46.84 -54.05
CA LEU A 43 30.23 -47.66 -54.54
C LEU A 43 30.25 -47.82 -56.07
N PRO A 44 29.68 -48.90 -56.64
CA PRO A 44 29.44 -48.99 -58.08
C PRO A 44 28.47 -47.89 -58.54
N GLU A 45 28.61 -47.40 -59.77
CA GLU A 45 27.67 -46.41 -60.32
C GLU A 45 26.32 -47.07 -60.64
N GLY A 46 25.22 -46.41 -60.26
CA GLY A 46 23.87 -46.91 -60.47
C GLY A 46 22.90 -46.56 -59.36
N ARG A 47 21.68 -47.07 -59.48
CA ARG A 47 20.62 -46.93 -58.48
C ARG A 47 20.48 -48.22 -57.67
N PHE A 48 20.50 -48.09 -56.35
CA PHE A 48 20.46 -49.23 -55.44
C PHE A 48 19.33 -49.05 -54.42
N PRO A 49 18.58 -50.11 -54.10
CA PRO A 49 17.59 -50.06 -53.03
C PRO A 49 18.29 -50.12 -51.67
N MET A 50 17.89 -49.19 -50.81
CA MET A 50 18.29 -49.10 -49.41
C MET A 50 17.08 -49.30 -48.52
N VAL A 51 17.19 -50.23 -47.59
CA VAL A 51 16.18 -50.48 -46.58
C VAL A 51 16.59 -49.78 -45.29
N LEU A 52 15.71 -48.94 -44.75
CA LEU A 52 15.80 -48.35 -43.43
C LEU A 52 14.77 -49.02 -42.51
N GLU A 53 15.24 -49.83 -41.57
CA GLU A 53 14.43 -50.42 -40.51
C GLU A 53 14.52 -49.55 -39.26
N GLY A 54 13.40 -48.98 -38.84
CA GLY A 54 13.31 -48.16 -37.62
C GLY A 54 12.12 -48.57 -36.73
N PRO A 55 11.92 -47.85 -35.62
CA PRO A 55 10.84 -48.12 -34.66
C PRO A 55 9.42 -48.02 -35.25
N GLU A 56 9.24 -47.22 -36.31
CA GLU A 56 7.95 -47.04 -37.00
C GLU A 56 7.68 -48.09 -38.10
N GLY A 57 8.68 -48.91 -38.45
CA GLY A 57 8.61 -49.89 -39.53
C GLY A 57 9.77 -49.81 -40.51
N GLN A 58 9.60 -50.47 -41.65
CA GLN A 58 10.62 -50.58 -42.70
C GLN A 58 10.28 -49.66 -43.87
N GLU A 59 11.21 -48.78 -44.24
CA GLU A 59 11.11 -47.88 -45.39
C GLU A 59 12.14 -48.29 -46.45
N THR A 60 11.75 -48.30 -47.72
CA THR A 60 12.67 -48.57 -48.83
C THR A 60 12.89 -47.29 -49.62
N LEU A 61 14.15 -46.87 -49.68
CA LEU A 61 14.62 -45.67 -50.36
C LEU A 61 15.51 -46.09 -51.53
N GLU A 62 15.50 -45.31 -52.61
CA GLU A 62 16.39 -45.54 -53.75
C GLU A 62 17.53 -44.52 -53.69
N VAL A 63 18.78 -45.00 -53.67
CA VAL A 63 19.97 -44.14 -53.67
C VAL A 63 20.69 -44.24 -55.00
N GLU A 64 21.05 -43.09 -55.58
CA GLU A 64 21.81 -43.01 -56.82
C GLU A 64 23.26 -42.66 -56.52
N ALA A 65 24.18 -43.59 -56.81
CA ALA A 65 25.62 -43.39 -56.66
C ALA A 65 26.22 -42.86 -57.97
N GLN A 66 26.81 -41.66 -57.93
CA GLN A 66 27.50 -41.02 -59.05
C GLN A 66 28.98 -40.83 -58.69
N LYS A 67 29.92 -41.18 -59.58
CA LYS A 67 31.37 -41.12 -59.31
C LYS A 67 31.78 -41.87 -58.04
N GLY A 68 31.08 -42.98 -57.78
CA GLY A 68 31.30 -43.85 -56.63
C GLY A 68 30.90 -43.30 -55.26
N ARG A 69 30.08 -42.24 -55.19
CA ARG A 69 29.57 -41.69 -53.93
C ARG A 69 28.09 -41.32 -54.02
N PHE A 70 27.42 -41.30 -52.87
CA PHE A 70 26.11 -40.66 -52.73
C PHE A 70 26.03 -39.94 -51.38
N GLN A 71 25.20 -38.90 -51.31
CA GLN A 71 24.81 -38.25 -50.06
C GLN A 71 23.28 -38.20 -50.00
N LEU A 72 22.72 -38.69 -48.90
CA LEU A 72 21.27 -38.68 -48.65
C LEU A 72 20.98 -38.03 -47.31
N GLU A 73 20.05 -37.07 -47.28
CA GLU A 73 19.59 -36.45 -46.05
C GLU A 73 18.42 -37.26 -45.45
N LEU A 74 18.62 -37.79 -44.24
CA LEU A 74 17.66 -38.62 -43.52
C LEU A 74 17.11 -37.89 -42.29
N HIS A 75 15.82 -38.12 -42.01
CA HIS A 75 15.07 -37.47 -40.92
C HIS A 75 14.44 -38.52 -39.99
N PRO A 76 15.17 -39.06 -38.99
CA PRO A 76 14.61 -40.02 -38.04
C PRO A 76 13.54 -39.36 -37.18
N LYS A 77 12.28 -39.82 -37.25
CA LYS A 77 11.12 -39.17 -36.57
C LYS A 77 10.96 -39.60 -35.12
N VAL A 78 11.24 -40.85 -34.82
CA VAL A 78 10.98 -41.48 -33.51
C VAL A 78 12.29 -41.95 -32.88
N PRO A 79 12.48 -41.82 -31.56
CA PRO A 79 13.64 -42.34 -30.88
C PRO A 79 13.71 -43.88 -30.90
N GLY A 80 14.91 -44.44 -31.09
CA GLY A 80 15.17 -45.87 -31.14
C GLY A 80 16.36 -46.24 -32.02
N GLU A 81 16.68 -47.54 -32.12
CA GLU A 81 17.72 -48.04 -33.01
C GLU A 81 17.19 -48.07 -34.45
N TYR A 82 17.96 -47.50 -35.38
CA TYR A 82 17.71 -47.61 -36.82
C TYR A 82 18.80 -48.46 -37.46
N ARG A 83 18.38 -49.42 -38.29
CA ARG A 83 19.26 -50.29 -39.06
C ARG A 83 19.08 -50.00 -40.54
N MET A 84 20.19 -49.91 -41.24
CA MET A 84 20.21 -49.57 -42.65
C MET A 84 20.88 -50.68 -43.40
N ARG A 85 20.27 -51.12 -44.49
CA ARG A 85 20.80 -52.16 -45.37
C ARG A 85 20.75 -51.70 -46.81
N LEU A 86 21.91 -51.42 -47.39
CA LEU A 86 22.06 -51.10 -48.81
C LEU A 86 22.36 -52.38 -49.59
N SER A 87 21.56 -52.69 -50.60
CA SER A 87 21.76 -53.90 -51.42
C SER A 87 22.58 -53.58 -52.67
N LEU A 88 23.83 -54.05 -52.71
CA LEU A 88 24.74 -53.88 -53.86
C LEU A 88 24.95 -55.22 -54.58
N PRO A 89 25.39 -55.21 -55.86
CA PRO A 89 25.69 -56.44 -56.61
C PRO A 89 26.76 -57.33 -55.95
N ALA A 90 27.66 -56.73 -55.16
CA ALA A 90 28.76 -57.42 -54.49
C ALA A 90 28.42 -57.93 -53.07
N GLY A 91 27.25 -57.56 -52.53
CA GLY A 91 26.85 -57.85 -51.15
C GLY A 91 26.07 -56.71 -50.52
N ALA A 92 25.41 -56.97 -49.38
CA ALA A 92 24.70 -55.93 -48.65
C ALA A 92 25.64 -55.21 -47.67
N LEU A 93 25.58 -53.88 -47.63
CA LEU A 93 26.25 -53.07 -46.59
C LEU A 93 25.25 -52.73 -45.50
N GLU A 94 25.66 -52.89 -44.25
CA GLU A 94 24.84 -52.56 -43.08
C GLU A 94 25.44 -51.42 -42.26
N ALA A 95 24.59 -50.52 -41.79
CA ALA A 95 24.94 -49.47 -40.84
C ALA A 95 23.87 -49.35 -39.75
N ARG A 96 24.25 -48.84 -38.58
CA ARG A 96 23.35 -48.66 -37.44
C ARG A 96 23.59 -47.32 -36.77
N PHE A 97 22.50 -46.67 -36.35
CA PHE A 97 22.56 -45.47 -35.53
C PHE A 97 21.41 -45.48 -34.52
N ILE A 98 21.57 -44.73 -33.42
CA ILE A 98 20.55 -44.58 -32.39
C ILE A 98 19.96 -43.17 -32.50
N ALA A 99 18.64 -43.08 -32.67
CA ALA A 99 17.89 -41.84 -32.53
C ALA A 99 17.54 -41.62 -31.05
N LEU A 100 18.11 -40.60 -30.42
CA LEU A 100 17.84 -40.23 -29.03
C LEU A 100 16.52 -39.44 -28.95
N ALA A 101 15.79 -39.59 -27.83
CA ALA A 101 14.58 -38.81 -27.58
C ALA A 101 14.89 -37.30 -27.59
N PRO A 102 13.93 -36.44 -27.98
CA PRO A 102 14.09 -34.99 -27.84
C PRO A 102 14.40 -34.69 -26.37
N ALA A 103 15.50 -33.99 -26.11
CA ALA A 103 15.87 -33.61 -24.75
C ALA A 103 14.81 -32.64 -24.20
N THR A 104 13.93 -33.15 -23.33
CA THR A 104 12.93 -32.31 -22.67
C THR A 104 13.63 -31.45 -21.61
N PRO A 105 13.34 -30.14 -21.56
CA PRO A 105 13.83 -29.29 -20.49
C PRO A 105 13.48 -29.86 -19.12
N GLU A 106 14.46 -29.96 -18.22
CA GLU A 106 14.28 -30.52 -16.89
C GLU A 106 14.92 -29.61 -15.84
N LEU A 107 14.17 -29.29 -14.79
CA LEU A 107 14.67 -28.50 -13.68
C LEU A 107 15.39 -29.41 -12.67
N THR A 108 16.69 -29.19 -12.50
CA THR A 108 17.57 -29.95 -11.60
C THR A 108 18.02 -29.07 -10.42
N ARG A 109 18.70 -29.68 -9.43
CA ARG A 109 19.28 -28.93 -8.30
C ARG A 109 20.37 -27.94 -8.72
N GLU A 110 21.08 -28.23 -9.80
CA GLU A 110 22.16 -27.38 -10.34
C GLU A 110 21.61 -26.27 -11.25
N GLY A 111 20.37 -26.40 -11.73
CA GLY A 111 19.72 -25.43 -12.60
C GLY A 111 18.80 -26.08 -13.65
N LEU A 112 18.47 -25.32 -14.70
CA LEU A 112 17.59 -25.79 -15.78
C LEU A 112 18.43 -26.47 -16.87
N LYS A 113 18.23 -27.77 -17.06
CA LYS A 113 18.85 -28.55 -18.13
C LYS A 113 18.08 -28.35 -19.43
N LEU A 114 18.76 -27.85 -20.45
CA LEU A 114 18.21 -27.55 -21.78
C LEU A 114 18.94 -28.37 -22.86
N PRO A 115 18.37 -28.49 -24.08
CA PRO A 115 19.00 -29.23 -25.18
C PRO A 115 20.42 -28.76 -25.54
N TRP A 116 20.74 -27.49 -25.29
CA TRP A 116 22.04 -26.89 -25.57
C TRP A 116 23.00 -26.86 -24.37
N GLY A 117 22.54 -27.19 -23.15
CA GLY A 117 23.38 -27.17 -21.95
C GLY A 117 22.62 -26.91 -20.64
N LEU A 118 23.38 -26.78 -19.54
CA LEU A 118 22.84 -26.44 -18.22
C LEU A 118 22.83 -24.91 -18.03
N LEU A 119 21.66 -24.36 -17.68
CA LEU A 119 21.51 -23.00 -17.20
C LEU A 119 21.61 -23.00 -15.66
N PRO A 120 22.71 -22.52 -15.05
CA PRO A 120 22.84 -22.48 -13.61
C PRO A 120 21.80 -21.52 -13.03
N LEU A 121 21.05 -21.99 -12.03
CA LEU A 121 20.08 -21.18 -11.30
C LEU A 121 20.53 -21.06 -9.84
N PRO A 122 20.39 -19.88 -9.20
CA PRO A 122 20.70 -19.73 -7.78
C PRO A 122 19.83 -20.68 -6.94
N PRO A 123 20.31 -21.07 -5.74
CA PRO A 123 19.60 -22.02 -4.90
C PRO A 123 18.22 -21.50 -4.49
N GLY A 124 17.20 -22.35 -4.61
CA GLY A 124 15.85 -22.01 -4.21
C GLY A 124 14.77 -22.92 -4.77
N GLY A 125 13.53 -22.70 -4.31
CA GLY A 125 12.35 -23.42 -4.78
C GLY A 125 11.86 -22.89 -6.11
N TRP A 126 12.54 -23.24 -7.19
CA TRP A 126 12.12 -22.91 -8.56
C TRP A 126 10.88 -23.70 -8.97
N LEU A 127 9.94 -23.01 -9.62
CA LEU A 127 8.74 -23.56 -10.24
C LEU A 127 8.97 -23.77 -11.73
N GLY A 128 8.40 -24.84 -12.29
CA GLY A 128 8.54 -25.22 -13.70
C GLY A 128 9.36 -26.51 -13.89
N PRO A 129 9.88 -26.77 -15.10
CA PRO A 129 9.85 -25.90 -16.28
C PRO A 129 8.48 -25.94 -16.99
N LEU A 130 7.96 -24.77 -17.37
CA LEU A 130 6.83 -24.68 -18.30
C LEU A 130 7.37 -24.53 -19.72
N VAL A 131 7.04 -25.48 -20.60
CA VAL A 131 7.48 -25.47 -22.01
C VAL A 131 6.31 -25.08 -22.91
N GLN A 132 6.49 -24.04 -23.71
CA GLN A 132 5.49 -23.57 -24.68
C GLN A 132 6.15 -23.26 -26.02
N GLY A 133 5.98 -24.19 -26.98
CA GLY A 133 6.72 -24.16 -28.24
C GLY A 133 8.22 -24.25 -27.97
N ASP A 134 8.98 -23.27 -28.44
CA ASP A 134 10.44 -23.19 -28.23
C ASP A 134 10.83 -22.49 -26.92
N LYS A 135 9.87 -21.91 -26.18
CA LYS A 135 10.13 -21.14 -24.97
C LYS A 135 10.00 -21.99 -23.72
N VAL A 136 10.89 -21.76 -22.76
CA VAL A 136 10.94 -22.43 -21.47
C VAL A 136 10.91 -21.38 -20.36
N TYR A 137 10.01 -21.56 -19.40
CA TYR A 137 9.82 -20.64 -18.29
C TYR A 137 10.12 -21.36 -16.97
N VAL A 138 10.90 -20.71 -16.13
CA VAL A 138 11.10 -21.09 -14.72
C VAL A 138 10.87 -19.87 -13.85
N ALA A 139 10.33 -20.06 -12.65
CA ALA A 139 9.98 -18.96 -11.77
C ALA A 139 10.44 -19.17 -10.33
N GLN A 140 10.84 -18.11 -9.64
CA GLN A 140 11.11 -18.12 -8.22
C GLN A 140 10.69 -16.78 -7.59
N GLY A 141 9.86 -16.84 -6.54
CA GLY A 141 9.38 -15.65 -5.85
C GLY A 141 8.58 -14.73 -6.79
N LEU A 142 9.19 -13.58 -7.14
CA LEU A 142 8.61 -12.56 -8.03
C LEU A 142 9.20 -12.56 -9.44
N LEU A 143 10.17 -13.44 -9.74
CA LEU A 143 10.90 -13.42 -11.00
C LEU A 143 10.57 -14.65 -11.85
N VAL A 144 10.24 -14.43 -13.12
CA VAL A 144 10.19 -15.46 -14.16
C VAL A 144 11.38 -15.25 -15.09
N VAL A 145 12.12 -16.34 -15.33
CA VAL A 145 13.15 -16.40 -16.35
C VAL A 145 12.58 -17.14 -17.55
N GLU A 146 12.50 -16.44 -18.67
CA GLU A 146 12.19 -16.99 -19.99
C GLU A 146 13.50 -17.29 -20.71
N THR A 147 13.59 -18.49 -21.30
CA THR A 147 14.70 -18.88 -22.16
C THR A 147 14.20 -19.71 -23.35
N SER A 148 15.06 -19.96 -24.34
CA SER A 148 14.73 -20.77 -25.52
C SER A 148 15.35 -22.16 -25.41
N ALA A 149 14.60 -23.18 -25.83
CA ALA A 149 15.08 -24.55 -25.95
C ALA A 149 16.10 -24.72 -27.10
N LYS A 150 16.12 -23.80 -28.07
CA LYS A 150 17.00 -23.84 -29.25
C LYS A 150 18.25 -22.99 -29.09
N GLU A 151 18.13 -21.82 -28.48
CA GLU A 151 19.19 -20.82 -28.41
C GLU A 151 19.36 -20.27 -27.00
N LYS A 152 20.57 -19.79 -26.69
CA LYS A 152 20.89 -19.20 -25.39
C LYS A 152 20.43 -17.74 -25.32
N THR A 153 19.11 -17.55 -25.19
CA THR A 153 18.47 -16.24 -24.97
C THR A 153 17.80 -16.19 -23.61
N PHE A 154 17.79 -15.02 -22.98
CA PHE A 154 17.22 -14.82 -21.65
C PHE A 154 16.33 -13.58 -21.63
N SER A 155 15.19 -13.70 -20.98
CA SER A 155 14.30 -12.58 -20.67
C SER A 155 13.76 -12.73 -19.27
N PHE A 156 13.63 -11.59 -18.58
CA PHE A 156 13.26 -11.56 -17.16
C PHE A 156 11.95 -10.81 -17.01
N HIS A 157 10.97 -11.47 -16.38
CA HIS A 157 9.65 -10.90 -16.16
C HIS A 157 9.36 -10.84 -14.67
N PHE A 158 9.02 -9.66 -14.18
CA PHE A 158 8.81 -9.40 -12.76
C PHE A 158 7.32 -9.37 -12.43
N ALA A 159 6.88 -10.30 -11.59
CA ALA A 159 5.51 -10.43 -11.15
C ALA A 159 5.18 -9.45 -10.02
N PRO A 160 3.97 -8.86 -10.01
CA PRO A 160 3.51 -7.93 -8.97
C PRO A 160 3.24 -8.60 -7.62
N ALA A 161 3.10 -9.92 -7.59
CA ALA A 161 2.86 -10.72 -6.39
C ALA A 161 3.57 -12.08 -6.54
N ARG A 162 3.69 -12.82 -5.43
CA ARG A 162 4.41 -14.10 -5.40
C ARG A 162 3.80 -15.10 -6.37
N ILE A 163 4.64 -15.72 -7.20
CA ILE A 163 4.22 -16.76 -8.14
C ILE A 163 4.01 -18.08 -7.39
N LEU A 164 2.84 -18.67 -7.56
CA LEU A 164 2.46 -19.96 -6.99
C LEU A 164 2.58 -21.10 -8.00
N ALA A 165 2.25 -20.85 -9.27
CA ALA A 165 2.36 -21.83 -10.34
C ALA A 165 2.51 -21.17 -11.72
N LEU A 166 3.09 -21.91 -12.66
CA LEU A 166 3.13 -21.55 -14.10
C LEU A 166 2.09 -22.40 -14.84
N ARG A 167 1.29 -21.77 -15.72
CA ARG A 167 0.18 -22.40 -16.45
C ARG A 167 0.40 -22.32 -17.97
N PRO A 168 -0.05 -23.32 -18.75
CA PRO A 168 -0.05 -23.25 -20.21
C PRO A 168 -0.87 -22.02 -20.64
N GLY A 169 -0.28 -21.09 -21.40
CA GLY A 169 -0.95 -19.81 -21.59
C GLY A 169 -0.18 -18.70 -22.30
N PRO A 170 1.12 -18.45 -22.08
CA PRO A 170 1.95 -18.61 -20.87
C PRO A 170 1.47 -17.68 -19.76
N GLU A 171 0.96 -18.26 -18.68
CA GLU A 171 0.37 -17.49 -17.56
C GLU A 171 1.01 -17.89 -16.24
N ALA A 172 0.99 -16.99 -15.25
CA ALA A 172 1.37 -17.29 -13.88
C ALA A 172 0.16 -17.14 -12.96
N LEU A 173 -0.04 -18.13 -12.10
CA LEU A 173 -0.91 -18.02 -10.94
C LEU A 173 -0.12 -17.34 -9.82
N LEU A 174 -0.61 -16.20 -9.33
CA LEU A 174 -0.01 -15.43 -8.26
C LEU A 174 -0.79 -15.59 -6.95
N GLU A 175 -0.16 -15.24 -5.83
CA GLU A 175 -0.83 -15.14 -4.53
C GLU A 175 -2.02 -14.16 -4.61
N GLY A 176 -3.17 -14.56 -4.08
CA GLY A 176 -4.44 -13.84 -4.26
C GLY A 176 -5.31 -14.36 -5.41
N ASP A 177 -4.98 -15.55 -5.96
CA ASP A 177 -5.71 -16.23 -7.04
C ASP A 177 -5.72 -15.48 -8.39
N TRP A 178 -4.73 -14.61 -8.61
CA TRP A 178 -4.62 -13.89 -9.87
C TRP A 178 -3.98 -14.76 -10.93
N VAL A 179 -4.50 -14.67 -12.15
CA VAL A 179 -3.90 -15.29 -13.33
C VAL A 179 -3.51 -14.18 -14.28
N LEU A 180 -2.20 -13.97 -14.44
CA LEU A 180 -1.66 -12.94 -15.32
C LEU A 180 -0.85 -13.57 -16.46
N PRO A 181 -0.96 -13.04 -17.69
CA PRO A 181 -0.12 -13.47 -18.80
C PRO A 181 1.34 -13.04 -18.59
N ILE A 182 2.27 -13.78 -19.19
CA ILE A 182 3.70 -13.45 -19.24
C ILE A 182 4.01 -12.95 -20.66
N PRO A 183 4.56 -11.74 -20.85
CA PRO A 183 5.00 -10.75 -19.85
C PRO A 183 3.85 -10.09 -19.08
N PHE A 184 4.11 -9.74 -17.82
CA PHE A 184 3.10 -9.20 -16.91
C PHE A 184 2.62 -7.79 -17.28
N PRO A 185 1.32 -7.49 -17.11
CA PRO A 185 0.81 -6.13 -17.24
C PRO A 185 1.37 -5.20 -16.14
N ARG A 186 1.28 -3.88 -16.39
CA ARG A 186 1.74 -2.84 -15.45
C ARG A 186 0.75 -2.60 -14.30
N VAL A 187 0.52 -3.63 -13.51
CA VAL A 187 -0.29 -3.55 -12.28
C VAL A 187 0.60 -3.21 -11.07
N PRO A 188 0.06 -2.53 -10.02
CA PRO A 188 0.81 -2.26 -8.80
C PRO A 188 1.33 -3.52 -8.10
N PHE A 189 2.39 -3.37 -7.30
CA PHE A 189 2.93 -4.46 -6.48
C PHE A 189 2.01 -4.77 -5.29
N GLU A 190 1.81 -6.05 -5.01
CA GLU A 190 1.00 -6.55 -3.89
C GLU A 190 1.68 -7.66 -3.08
N GLY A 191 2.96 -7.95 -3.37
CA GLY A 191 3.75 -8.90 -2.60
C GLY A 191 4.15 -8.39 -1.21
N LYS A 192 4.85 -9.24 -0.46
CA LYS A 192 5.28 -8.97 0.92
C LYS A 192 6.77 -8.65 0.99
N GLU A 193 7.24 -8.27 2.17
CA GLU A 193 8.66 -7.96 2.39
C GLU A 193 9.54 -9.20 2.17
N GLU A 194 9.05 -10.40 2.51
CA GLU A 194 9.76 -11.65 2.28
C GLU A 194 10.00 -11.91 0.78
N ASP A 195 9.03 -11.53 -0.07
CA ASP A 195 9.13 -11.68 -1.51
C ASP A 195 10.20 -10.75 -2.09
N LEU A 196 10.31 -9.53 -1.55
CA LEU A 196 11.36 -8.58 -1.91
C LEU A 196 12.75 -9.04 -1.46
N LYS A 197 12.87 -9.74 -0.33
CA LYS A 197 14.15 -10.33 0.10
C LYS A 197 14.63 -11.40 -0.88
N VAL A 198 13.75 -12.30 -1.30
CA VAL A 198 14.06 -13.31 -2.32
C VAL A 198 14.44 -12.65 -3.64
N LEU A 199 13.68 -11.62 -4.07
CA LEU A 199 13.99 -10.88 -5.29
C LEU A 199 15.38 -10.23 -5.24
N GLY A 200 15.77 -9.63 -4.11
CA GLY A 200 17.09 -9.02 -3.95
C GLY A 200 18.23 -10.01 -4.20
N SER A 201 18.15 -11.21 -3.62
CA SER A 201 19.15 -12.27 -3.86
C SER A 201 19.18 -12.74 -5.32
N LEU A 202 18.03 -12.78 -5.99
CA LEU A 202 17.94 -13.15 -7.40
C LEU A 202 18.54 -12.08 -8.32
N LEU A 203 18.32 -10.80 -8.02
CA LEU A 203 18.89 -9.68 -8.78
C LEU A 203 20.42 -9.69 -8.70
N GLU A 204 20.99 -9.97 -7.53
CA GLU A 204 22.44 -10.07 -7.35
C GLU A 204 23.04 -11.26 -8.11
N ALA A 205 22.37 -12.43 -8.08
CA ALA A 205 22.87 -13.63 -8.72
C ALA A 205 22.72 -13.65 -10.25
N LEU A 206 21.59 -13.14 -10.77
CA LEU A 206 21.23 -13.24 -12.20
C LEU A 206 21.53 -11.96 -12.99
N ASN A 207 21.71 -10.82 -12.31
CA ASN A 207 22.01 -9.51 -12.89
C ASN A 207 21.16 -9.16 -14.14
N PRO A 208 19.81 -9.14 -14.02
CA PRO A 208 18.94 -8.89 -15.17
C PRO A 208 19.13 -7.47 -15.72
N PRO A 209 18.98 -7.27 -17.05
CA PRO A 209 19.13 -5.94 -17.65
C PRO A 209 18.06 -4.97 -17.12
N LYS A 210 18.47 -3.73 -16.87
CA LYS A 210 17.60 -2.60 -16.50
C LYS A 210 16.87 -2.05 -17.75
N PRO A 211 15.72 -1.37 -17.61
CA PRO A 211 15.05 -0.94 -16.38
C PRO A 211 14.22 -2.04 -15.70
N TRP A 212 14.06 -1.93 -14.38
CA TRP A 212 13.28 -2.85 -13.54
C TRP A 212 11.97 -2.22 -13.08
N PRO A 213 11.01 -3.00 -12.57
CA PRO A 213 9.88 -2.40 -11.87
C PRO A 213 10.31 -1.69 -10.58
N TYR A 214 9.54 -0.70 -10.14
CA TYR A 214 9.89 0.18 -9.01
C TYR A 214 10.23 -0.59 -7.72
N TYR A 215 9.49 -1.67 -7.42
CA TYR A 215 9.68 -2.45 -6.20
C TYR A 215 10.99 -3.27 -6.20
N ALA A 216 11.59 -3.54 -7.36
CA ALA A 216 12.91 -4.17 -7.45
C ALA A 216 14.00 -3.22 -6.96
N TYR A 217 13.88 -1.92 -7.21
CA TYR A 217 14.85 -0.94 -6.68
C TYR A 217 14.82 -0.83 -5.16
N TRP A 218 13.71 -1.20 -4.51
CA TRP A 218 13.65 -1.25 -3.06
C TRP A 218 14.53 -2.34 -2.44
N THR A 219 14.96 -3.36 -3.20
CA THR A 219 15.84 -4.42 -2.68
C THR A 219 17.30 -4.01 -2.68
N LEU A 220 17.67 -2.94 -3.39
CA LEU A 220 19.03 -2.41 -3.44
C LEU A 220 19.31 -1.53 -2.21
N ASP A 221 20.60 -1.36 -1.90
CA ASP A 221 21.03 -0.32 -0.96
C ASP A 221 20.77 1.07 -1.58
N PRO A 222 19.96 1.96 -0.94
CA PRO A 222 19.71 3.31 -1.42
C PRO A 222 20.97 4.12 -1.73
N THR A 223 22.10 3.84 -1.06
CA THR A 223 23.37 4.53 -1.31
C THR A 223 23.94 4.23 -2.71
N THR A 224 23.55 3.11 -3.32
CA THR A 224 24.06 2.65 -4.63
C THR A 224 23.22 3.12 -5.82
N LEU A 225 22.00 3.63 -5.59
CA LEU A 225 21.05 3.98 -6.66
C LEU A 225 21.52 5.16 -7.53
N THR A 226 21.68 4.95 -8.83
CA THR A 226 22.11 6.04 -9.75
C THR A 226 20.95 7.01 -10.06
N PRO A 227 21.22 8.18 -10.66
CA PRO A 227 20.17 9.07 -11.15
C PRO A 227 19.20 8.37 -12.13
N GLU A 228 19.72 7.52 -13.01
CA GLU A 228 18.94 6.74 -13.98
C GLU A 228 18.05 5.71 -13.28
N ASP A 229 18.54 5.08 -12.21
CA ASP A 229 17.77 4.13 -11.42
C ASP A 229 16.57 4.82 -10.73
N LEU A 230 16.78 6.01 -10.19
CA LEU A 230 15.73 6.75 -9.48
C LEU A 230 14.70 7.36 -10.43
N GLU A 231 15.12 7.73 -11.65
CA GLU A 231 14.19 8.12 -12.70
C GLU A 231 13.38 6.90 -13.21
N ALA A 232 14.02 5.75 -13.44
CA ALA A 232 13.32 4.51 -13.83
C ALA A 232 12.32 4.05 -12.76
N TYR A 233 12.73 4.09 -11.48
CA TYR A 233 11.87 3.87 -10.32
C TYR A 233 10.62 4.75 -10.35
N GLY A 234 10.80 6.05 -10.55
CA GLY A 234 9.70 7.02 -10.57
C GLY A 234 8.77 6.86 -11.77
N GLN A 235 9.32 6.61 -12.95
CA GLN A 235 8.53 6.41 -14.17
C GLN A 235 7.68 5.14 -14.09
N ASP A 236 8.23 4.04 -13.57
CA ASP A 236 7.47 2.79 -13.41
C ASP A 236 6.38 2.91 -12.33
N LEU A 237 6.63 3.62 -11.22
CA LEU A 237 5.60 3.96 -10.22
C LEU A 237 4.40 4.66 -10.86
N LEU A 238 4.65 5.74 -11.60
CA LEU A 238 3.62 6.53 -12.28
C LEU A 238 2.89 5.70 -13.34
N ALA A 239 3.61 4.88 -14.10
CA ALA A 239 3.03 4.00 -15.12
C ALA A 239 2.10 2.93 -14.54
N ARG A 240 2.30 2.55 -13.27
CA ARG A 240 1.43 1.63 -12.52
C ARG A 240 0.33 2.36 -11.74
N GLY A 241 0.17 3.67 -11.92
CA GLY A 241 -0.91 4.45 -11.31
C GLY A 241 -0.67 4.83 -9.85
N HIS A 242 0.58 4.94 -9.40
CA HIS A 242 0.91 5.52 -8.10
C HIS A 242 0.78 7.04 -8.13
N ARG A 243 0.47 7.61 -6.96
CA ARG A 243 0.08 9.01 -6.81
C ARG A 243 0.85 9.68 -5.69
N PRO A 244 1.40 10.89 -5.90
CA PRO A 244 2.04 11.64 -4.83
C PRO A 244 1.05 12.07 -3.73
N GLU A 245 -0.24 12.12 -4.03
CA GLU A 245 -1.29 12.50 -3.07
C GLU A 245 -1.71 11.39 -2.10
N LEU A 246 -1.21 10.17 -2.31
CA LEU A 246 -1.51 8.98 -1.52
C LEU A 246 -0.30 8.56 -0.67
N PHE A 247 -0.56 7.84 0.41
CA PHE A 247 0.45 7.48 1.40
C PHE A 247 1.24 6.23 0.99
N PHE A 248 2.55 6.28 1.20
CA PHE A 248 3.52 5.20 0.96
C PHE A 248 4.06 4.69 2.30
N GLY A 249 3.56 3.54 2.75
CA GLY A 249 3.98 2.86 3.98
C GLY A 249 5.12 1.85 3.80
N GLN A 250 5.65 1.68 2.58
CA GLN A 250 6.57 0.60 2.28
C GLN A 250 7.94 0.81 2.95
N PRO A 251 8.57 -0.27 3.48
CA PRO A 251 9.90 -0.20 4.06
C PRO A 251 10.97 0.38 3.13
N GLY A 252 10.87 0.13 1.81
CA GLY A 252 11.80 0.67 0.82
C GLY A 252 11.84 2.20 0.80
N VAL A 253 10.69 2.86 0.96
CA VAL A 253 10.58 4.33 1.01
C VAL A 253 11.19 4.87 2.30
N ALA A 254 10.92 4.21 3.43
CA ALA A 254 11.51 4.56 4.73
C ALA A 254 13.04 4.44 4.70
N ARG A 255 13.59 3.34 4.14
CA ARG A 255 15.04 3.15 3.97
C ARG A 255 15.69 4.23 3.13
N MET A 256 15.06 4.67 2.04
CA MET A 256 15.57 5.78 1.23
C MET A 256 15.60 7.09 2.02
N ALA A 257 14.57 7.38 2.82
CA ALA A 257 14.52 8.59 3.65
C ALA A 257 15.59 8.56 4.77
N GLU A 258 15.79 7.40 5.40
CA GLU A 258 16.84 7.22 6.41
C GLU A 258 18.24 7.34 5.81
N ALA A 259 18.50 6.69 4.67
CA ALA A 259 19.76 6.81 3.94
C ALA A 259 20.05 8.25 3.53
N SER A 260 19.04 8.99 3.04
CA SER A 260 19.18 10.40 2.73
C SER A 260 19.61 11.22 3.95
N ARG A 261 19.05 10.98 5.15
CA ARG A 261 19.48 11.67 6.38
C ARG A 261 20.93 11.33 6.75
N LEU A 262 21.28 10.04 6.74
CA LEU A 262 22.60 9.56 7.13
C LEU A 262 23.72 10.04 6.18
N LEU A 263 23.39 10.25 4.91
CA LEU A 263 24.33 10.72 3.90
C LEU A 263 24.56 12.23 3.95
N GLN A 264 23.77 13.04 4.67
CA GLN A 264 23.91 14.50 4.68
C GLN A 264 25.33 14.97 5.07
N GLU A 265 26.01 14.24 5.95
CA GLU A 265 27.37 14.57 6.37
C GLU A 265 28.45 13.92 5.50
N LYS A 266 28.14 12.75 4.89
CA LYS A 266 29.13 11.93 4.17
C LYS A 266 29.15 12.18 2.66
N ASP A 267 27.97 12.34 2.07
CA ASP A 267 27.74 12.53 0.64
C ASP A 267 26.47 13.39 0.45
N PRO A 268 26.60 14.72 0.54
CA PRO A 268 25.46 15.63 0.48
C PRO A 268 24.76 15.63 -0.89
N GLU A 269 25.48 15.34 -1.97
CA GLU A 269 24.91 15.26 -3.31
C GLU A 269 23.97 14.06 -3.43
N LYS A 270 24.42 12.88 -2.98
CA LYS A 270 23.58 11.68 -2.96
C LYS A 270 22.40 11.83 -2.00
N ALA A 271 22.61 12.45 -0.83
CA ALA A 271 21.54 12.75 0.12
C ALA A 271 20.43 13.60 -0.52
N LEU A 272 20.82 14.66 -1.23
CA LEU A 272 19.91 15.55 -1.94
C LEU A 272 19.20 14.86 -3.09
N LEU A 273 19.91 14.01 -3.84
CA LEU A 273 19.35 13.24 -4.95
C LEU A 273 18.22 12.32 -4.46
N LEU A 274 18.45 11.56 -3.39
CA LEU A 274 17.42 10.74 -2.74
C LEU A 274 16.24 11.59 -2.23
N ALA A 275 16.51 12.73 -1.59
CA ALA A 275 15.46 13.63 -1.09
C ALA A 275 14.59 14.19 -2.23
N LYS A 276 15.18 14.55 -3.37
CA LYS A 276 14.47 15.00 -4.57
C LYS A 276 13.64 13.88 -5.20
N ALA A 277 14.17 12.65 -5.27
CA ALA A 277 13.44 11.50 -5.78
C ALA A 277 12.22 11.18 -4.91
N LEU A 278 12.40 11.16 -3.57
CA LEU A 278 11.30 11.00 -2.62
C LEU A 278 10.25 12.11 -2.78
N LEU A 279 10.68 13.37 -2.89
CA LEU A 279 9.75 14.47 -3.06
C LEU A 279 8.94 14.35 -4.37
N ARG A 280 9.57 13.93 -5.46
CA ARG A 280 8.94 13.85 -6.79
C ARG A 280 8.00 12.65 -6.92
N TYR A 281 8.35 11.49 -6.36
CA TYR A 281 7.65 10.24 -6.65
C TYR A 281 6.87 9.66 -5.46
N THR A 282 7.38 9.82 -4.24
CA THR A 282 6.78 9.24 -3.03
C THR A 282 6.81 10.22 -1.85
N PRO A 283 6.13 11.40 -1.93
CA PRO A 283 6.30 12.46 -0.94
C PRO A 283 5.49 12.28 0.36
N LEU A 284 4.50 11.38 0.38
CA LEU A 284 3.72 11.11 1.58
C LEU A 284 4.14 9.76 2.15
N PHE A 285 4.93 9.77 3.21
CA PHE A 285 5.42 8.59 3.92
C PHE A 285 5.54 8.90 5.42
N PRO A 286 5.78 7.91 6.31
CA PRO A 286 5.92 8.15 7.74
C PRO A 286 6.94 9.27 8.06
N GLY A 287 6.46 10.37 8.65
CA GLY A 287 7.31 11.51 9.02
C GLY A 287 7.78 12.39 7.86
N SER A 288 7.18 12.30 6.66
CA SER A 288 7.66 13.02 5.47
C SER A 288 7.72 14.54 5.63
N LEU A 289 6.74 15.16 6.30
CA LEU A 289 6.75 16.60 6.54
C LEU A 289 7.97 17.06 7.37
N ALA A 290 8.32 16.30 8.41
CA ALA A 290 9.47 16.61 9.25
C ALA A 290 10.78 16.36 8.48
N PHE A 291 10.81 15.29 7.67
CA PHE A 291 11.92 15.00 6.76
C PHE A 291 12.19 16.18 5.81
N PHE A 292 11.21 16.60 5.02
CA PHE A 292 11.40 17.68 4.04
C PHE A 292 11.67 19.03 4.70
N GLN A 293 11.08 19.32 5.86
CA GLN A 293 11.41 20.51 6.62
C GLN A 293 12.87 20.50 7.09
N GLY A 294 13.35 19.36 7.59
CA GLY A 294 14.76 19.20 7.99
C GLY A 294 15.71 19.33 6.80
N THR A 295 15.38 18.73 5.65
CA THR A 295 16.16 18.86 4.42
C THR A 295 16.22 20.32 3.94
N ALA A 296 15.10 21.05 3.99
CA ALA A 296 15.06 22.45 3.60
C ALA A 296 15.95 23.32 4.50
N GLN A 297 15.86 23.13 5.83
CA GLN A 297 16.68 23.84 6.80
C GLN A 297 18.17 23.54 6.63
N TYR A 298 18.52 22.28 6.36
CA TYR A 298 19.89 21.89 6.04
C TYR A 298 20.40 22.60 4.79
N LEU A 299 19.63 22.60 3.69
CA LEU A 299 20.02 23.28 2.45
C LEU A 299 20.17 24.79 2.62
N GLU A 300 19.31 25.41 3.42
CA GLU A 300 19.41 26.83 3.75
C GLU A 300 20.69 27.14 4.53
N ALA A 301 21.02 26.31 5.53
CA ALA A 301 22.27 26.44 6.31
C ALA A 301 23.53 26.24 5.45
N GLN A 302 23.45 25.43 4.39
CA GLN A 302 24.53 25.22 3.41
C GLN A 302 24.58 26.31 2.31
N GLY A 303 23.74 27.34 2.36
CA GLY A 303 23.76 28.43 1.39
C GLY A 303 23.03 28.13 0.08
N HIS A 304 22.09 27.18 0.07
CA HIS A 304 21.24 26.84 -1.08
C HIS A 304 19.76 27.22 -0.89
N PRO A 305 19.43 28.52 -0.70
CA PRO A 305 18.08 28.95 -0.34
C PRO A 305 17.03 28.67 -1.43
N ALA A 306 17.40 28.70 -2.71
CA ALA A 306 16.47 28.41 -3.81
C ALA A 306 16.01 26.93 -3.81
N GLN A 307 16.92 26.01 -3.49
CA GLN A 307 16.58 24.60 -3.37
C GLN A 307 15.77 24.34 -2.10
N ALA A 308 16.14 24.98 -0.98
CA ALA A 308 15.36 24.93 0.25
C ALA A 308 13.91 25.41 0.03
N LEU A 309 13.71 26.49 -0.73
CA LEU A 309 12.38 27.01 -1.06
C LEU A 309 11.51 25.98 -1.79
N THR A 310 12.10 25.17 -2.67
CA THR A 310 11.37 24.10 -3.39
C THR A 310 10.77 23.10 -2.40
N PHE A 311 11.55 22.69 -1.39
CA PHE A 311 11.07 21.79 -0.33
C PHE A 311 10.05 22.47 0.60
N PHE A 312 10.23 23.75 0.92
CA PHE A 312 9.25 24.49 1.72
C PHE A 312 7.89 24.63 1.03
N GLU A 313 7.87 24.99 -0.26
CA GLU A 313 6.63 25.12 -1.03
C GLU A 313 5.93 23.76 -1.22
N ALA A 314 6.69 22.72 -1.56
CA ALA A 314 6.16 21.36 -1.55
C ALA A 314 5.54 21.00 -0.20
N GLY A 315 6.24 21.29 0.91
CA GLY A 315 5.73 21.02 2.26
C GLY A 315 4.42 21.73 2.58
N LYS A 316 4.17 22.93 2.04
CA LYS A 316 2.87 23.63 2.16
C LYS A 316 1.76 22.87 1.44
N ILE A 317 2.02 22.39 0.22
CA ILE A 317 1.05 21.62 -0.58
C ILE A 317 0.78 20.26 0.07
N LEU A 318 1.81 19.52 0.49
CA LEU A 318 1.66 18.23 1.16
C LEU A 318 0.78 18.31 2.41
N ARG A 319 0.86 19.41 3.17
CA ARG A 319 -0.02 19.64 4.34
C ARG A 319 -1.51 19.72 3.97
N THR A 320 -1.84 20.18 2.75
CA THR A 320 -3.23 20.25 2.29
C THR A 320 -3.82 18.87 1.97
N TRP A 321 -2.96 17.92 1.58
CA TRP A 321 -3.33 16.53 1.29
C TRP A 321 -3.42 15.66 2.53
N LEU A 322 -2.78 16.02 3.64
CA LEU A 322 -2.83 15.24 4.87
C LEU A 322 -4.15 15.41 5.63
N PRO A 323 -4.53 14.43 6.47
CA PRO A 323 -5.63 14.58 7.41
C PRO A 323 -5.46 15.80 8.33
N PRO A 324 -6.56 16.41 8.81
CA PRO A 324 -6.50 17.53 9.73
C PRO A 324 -5.71 17.16 10.99
N ARG A 325 -4.91 18.09 11.52
CA ARG A 325 -4.14 17.86 12.74
C ARG A 325 -5.02 18.05 13.97
N LEU A 326 -5.32 16.96 14.66
CA LEU A 326 -6.11 16.97 15.90
C LEU A 326 -5.24 16.83 17.16
N SER A 327 -3.96 17.23 17.10
CA SER A 327 -3.02 17.10 18.24
C SER A 327 -3.43 17.92 19.47
N LEU A 328 -4.22 18.98 19.29
CA LEU A 328 -4.78 19.79 20.38
C LEU A 328 -6.03 19.18 21.00
N LEU A 329 -6.66 18.19 20.34
CA LEU A 329 -7.94 17.62 20.77
C LEU A 329 -7.86 17.02 22.19
N PRO A 330 -6.83 16.23 22.58
CA PRO A 330 -6.74 15.71 23.95
C PRO A 330 -6.68 16.83 25.00
N MET A 331 -5.92 17.90 24.72
CA MET A 331 -5.82 19.04 25.64
C MET A 331 -7.13 19.81 25.73
N ALA A 332 -7.82 19.99 24.61
CA ALA A 332 -9.15 20.61 24.57
C ALA A 332 -10.18 19.77 25.35
N LEU A 333 -10.17 18.44 25.22
CA LEU A 333 -11.07 17.55 25.95
C LEU A 333 -10.85 17.60 27.46
N TRP A 334 -9.59 17.58 27.92
CA TRP A 334 -9.30 17.77 29.35
C TRP A 334 -9.76 19.14 29.86
N THR A 335 -9.55 20.20 29.06
CA THR A 335 -9.99 21.55 29.41
C THR A 335 -11.51 21.62 29.52
N LEU A 336 -12.22 21.06 28.55
CA LEU A 336 -13.69 20.97 28.54
C LEU A 336 -14.19 20.13 29.73
N GLY A 337 -13.54 19.01 30.02
CA GLY A 337 -13.89 18.14 31.14
C GLY A 337 -13.73 18.83 32.50
N LEU A 338 -12.61 19.51 32.72
CA LEU A 338 -12.38 20.29 33.95
C LEU A 338 -13.33 21.48 34.06
N ALA A 339 -13.61 22.19 32.97
CA ALA A 339 -14.59 23.28 32.98
C ALA A 339 -16.01 22.76 33.24
N TYR A 340 -16.40 21.63 32.65
CA TYR A 340 -17.66 20.96 32.91
C TYR A 340 -17.79 20.56 34.38
N LEU A 341 -16.80 19.87 34.93
CA LEU A 341 -16.78 19.48 36.34
C LEU A 341 -16.75 20.69 37.27
N GLY A 342 -16.00 21.73 36.93
CA GLY A 342 -15.93 22.99 37.68
C GLY A 342 -17.27 23.73 37.70
N LEU A 343 -17.97 23.79 36.57
CA LEU A 343 -19.30 24.38 36.47
C LEU A 343 -20.32 23.56 37.28
N MET A 344 -20.30 22.23 37.14
CA MET A 344 -21.19 21.35 37.89
C MET A 344 -20.95 21.45 39.40
N LEU A 345 -19.70 21.50 39.83
CA LEU A 345 -19.32 21.70 41.23
C LEU A 345 -19.76 23.06 41.74
N TYR A 346 -19.58 24.12 40.94
CA TYR A 346 -20.08 25.45 41.27
C TYR A 346 -21.60 25.45 41.49
N LEU A 347 -22.36 24.92 40.53
CA LEU A 347 -23.82 24.90 40.61
C LEU A 347 -24.29 24.06 41.81
N LEU A 348 -23.62 22.94 42.08
CA LEU A 348 -23.88 22.13 43.27
C LEU A 348 -23.67 22.94 44.55
N LEU A 349 -22.50 23.56 44.73
CA LEU A 349 -22.15 24.30 45.94
C LEU A 349 -23.00 25.57 46.10
N TYR A 350 -23.20 26.33 45.02
CA TYR A 350 -23.95 27.59 45.04
C TYR A 350 -25.40 27.37 45.46
N TYR A 351 -26.06 26.33 44.94
CA TYR A 351 -27.46 26.02 45.25
C TYR A 351 -27.63 25.03 46.41
N LEU A 352 -26.56 24.53 47.03
CA LEU A 352 -26.62 23.54 48.12
C LEU A 352 -27.52 23.96 49.29
N PRO A 353 -27.44 25.21 49.84
CA PRO A 353 -28.29 25.60 50.97
C PRO A 353 -29.78 25.61 50.60
N ALA A 354 -30.10 26.06 49.39
CA ALA A 354 -31.46 26.07 48.87
C ALA A 354 -32.00 24.64 48.70
N GLN A 355 -31.17 23.73 48.18
CA GLN A 355 -31.52 22.31 48.04
C GLN A 355 -31.74 21.63 49.38
N LEU A 356 -30.84 21.83 50.36
CA LEU A 356 -30.99 21.23 51.69
C LEU A 356 -32.25 21.68 52.41
N LYS A 357 -32.62 22.97 52.27
CA LYS A 357 -33.86 23.52 52.82
C LYS A 357 -35.09 22.84 52.20
N ASP A 358 -35.13 22.71 50.88
CA ASP A 358 -36.26 22.13 50.16
C ASP A 358 -36.36 20.60 50.29
N LEU A 359 -35.23 19.91 50.51
CA LEU A 359 -35.17 18.45 50.64
C LEU A 359 -35.43 17.98 52.08
N ARG A 360 -35.33 18.85 53.08
CA ARG A 360 -35.56 18.52 54.50
C ARG A 360 -36.93 17.84 54.75
N PRO A 361 -38.06 18.29 54.15
CA PRO A 361 -39.36 17.63 54.31
C PRO A 361 -39.45 16.25 53.64
N ILE A 362 -38.57 15.97 52.68
CA ILE A 362 -38.62 14.77 51.82
C ILE A 362 -37.65 13.68 52.32
N GLY A 363 -37.06 13.87 53.52
CA GLY A 363 -36.09 12.93 54.10
C GLY A 363 -34.63 13.29 53.81
N GLY A 364 -34.34 14.52 53.42
CA GLY A 364 -32.99 15.04 53.20
C GLY A 364 -32.39 14.64 51.85
N TYR A 365 -31.11 14.98 51.67
CA TYR A 365 -30.46 14.93 50.35
C TYR A 365 -30.35 13.51 49.76
N LEU A 366 -29.97 12.53 50.59
CA LEU A 366 -29.84 11.12 50.22
C LEU A 366 -31.13 10.33 50.50
N GLY A 367 -31.76 10.54 51.66
CA GLY A 367 -32.98 9.82 52.05
C GLY A 367 -34.17 10.09 51.14
N GLY A 368 -34.21 11.26 50.47
CA GLY A 368 -35.26 11.60 49.52
C GLY A 368 -35.32 10.71 48.27
N PHE A 369 -34.19 10.14 47.83
CA PHE A 369 -34.20 9.18 46.71
C PHE A 369 -34.92 7.88 47.06
N TRP A 370 -34.85 7.46 48.33
CA TRP A 370 -35.45 6.21 48.81
C TRP A 370 -36.91 6.39 49.25
N ARG A 371 -37.22 7.50 49.93
CA ARG A 371 -38.57 7.75 50.47
C ARG A 371 -39.54 8.31 49.44
N HIS A 372 -39.06 9.19 48.56
CA HIS A 372 -39.90 9.87 47.57
C HIS A 372 -39.15 10.10 46.24
N PRO A 373 -38.85 9.03 45.48
CA PRO A 373 -38.00 9.11 44.28
C PRO A 373 -38.51 10.10 43.23
N LEU A 374 -39.82 10.13 42.96
CA LEU A 374 -40.43 11.03 41.98
C LEU A 374 -40.35 12.50 42.42
N LEU A 375 -40.59 12.79 43.70
CA LEU A 375 -40.41 14.15 44.23
C LEU A 375 -38.93 14.54 44.19
N ARG A 376 -38.02 13.59 44.43
CA ARG A 376 -36.57 13.85 44.38
C ARG A 376 -36.08 14.22 42.98
N LEU A 377 -36.69 13.67 41.91
CA LEU A 377 -36.43 14.09 40.52
C LEU A 377 -36.80 15.57 40.28
N ARG A 378 -37.79 16.11 40.98
CA ARG A 378 -38.10 17.55 40.94
C ARG A 378 -37.02 18.42 41.60
N HIS A 379 -36.13 17.82 42.39
CA HIS A 379 -35.07 18.50 43.15
C HIS A 379 -33.66 18.13 42.65
N LEU A 380 -33.51 17.73 41.38
CA LEU A 380 -32.19 17.53 40.76
C LEU A 380 -31.34 18.81 40.85
N HIS A 381 -30.00 18.68 40.91
CA HIS A 381 -29.14 19.83 41.20
C HIS A 381 -29.31 20.97 40.20
N LEU A 382 -29.42 20.62 38.92
CA LEU A 382 -29.60 21.58 37.84
C LEU A 382 -31.03 22.18 37.79
N ALA A 383 -32.02 21.66 38.50
CA ALA A 383 -33.37 22.27 38.58
C ALA A 383 -33.40 23.62 39.33
N TYR A 384 -32.32 23.94 40.04
CA TYR A 384 -32.11 25.23 40.71
C TYR A 384 -31.36 26.24 39.82
N ALA A 385 -30.63 25.72 38.83
CA ALA A 385 -29.85 26.53 37.91
C ALA A 385 -30.76 27.45 37.08
N SER A 386 -30.21 28.59 36.68
CA SER A 386 -30.82 29.46 35.68
C SER A 386 -30.79 28.80 34.30
N LEU A 387 -31.65 29.27 33.39
CA LEU A 387 -31.67 28.79 32.01
C LEU A 387 -30.28 28.88 31.36
N GLY A 388 -29.59 30.00 31.52
CA GLY A 388 -28.24 30.19 30.99
C GLY A 388 -27.25 29.17 31.54
N GLU A 389 -27.23 28.95 32.85
CA GLU A 389 -26.36 27.96 33.49
C GLU A 389 -26.65 26.53 33.00
N GLY A 390 -27.93 26.16 32.87
CA GLY A 390 -28.34 24.87 32.34
C GLY A 390 -27.92 24.67 30.87
N VAL A 391 -28.13 25.69 30.02
CA VAL A 391 -27.71 25.68 28.61
C VAL A 391 -26.21 25.51 28.48
N TRP A 392 -25.41 26.25 29.26
CA TRP A 392 -23.94 26.12 29.20
C TRP A 392 -23.44 24.80 29.74
N ALA A 393 -24.05 24.24 30.79
CA ALA A 393 -23.73 22.91 31.28
C ALA A 393 -24.01 21.84 30.22
N LEU A 394 -25.18 21.89 29.55
CA LEU A 394 -25.51 20.99 28.45
C LEU A 394 -24.54 21.18 27.26
N ALA A 395 -24.23 22.43 26.88
CA ALA A 395 -23.33 22.72 25.78
C ALA A 395 -21.92 22.17 26.03
N LEU A 396 -21.37 22.33 27.25
CA LEU A 396 -20.10 21.75 27.64
C LEU A 396 -20.14 20.22 27.60
N PHE A 397 -21.21 19.61 28.11
CA PHE A 397 -21.40 18.16 28.08
C PHE A 397 -21.45 17.61 26.65
N LEU A 398 -22.21 18.25 25.76
CA LEU A 398 -22.31 17.87 24.36
C LEU A 398 -20.98 18.07 23.61
N ALA A 399 -20.30 19.20 23.84
CA ALA A 399 -19.00 19.47 23.23
C ALA A 399 -17.94 18.43 23.66
N LEU A 400 -17.92 18.07 24.96
CA LEU A 400 -17.05 17.03 25.49
C LEU A 400 -17.36 15.67 24.87
N SER A 401 -18.65 15.32 24.77
CA SER A 401 -19.10 14.03 24.22
C SER A 401 -18.78 13.90 22.73
N LEU A 402 -19.07 14.95 21.94
CA LEU A 402 -18.77 14.99 20.52
C LEU A 402 -17.26 14.96 20.26
N GLY A 403 -16.48 15.69 21.06
CA GLY A 403 -15.03 15.67 20.94
C GLY A 403 -14.41 14.31 21.33
N PHE A 404 -14.96 13.62 22.33
CA PHE A 404 -14.54 12.26 22.68
C PHE A 404 -14.88 11.26 21.57
N LEU A 405 -16.08 11.38 20.98
CA LEU A 405 -16.48 10.58 19.83
C LEU A 405 -15.55 10.83 18.63
N LEU A 406 -15.28 12.11 18.32
CA LEU A 406 -14.36 12.50 17.27
C LEU A 406 -12.95 11.93 17.49
N GLN A 407 -12.46 11.91 18.74
CA GLN A 407 -11.17 11.32 19.06
C GLN A 407 -11.13 9.81 18.73
N GLY A 408 -12.17 9.07 19.12
CA GLY A 408 -12.27 7.63 18.83
C GLY A 408 -12.39 7.33 17.33
N LEU A 409 -13.22 8.11 16.62
CA LEU A 409 -13.39 7.97 15.17
C LEU A 409 -12.10 8.34 14.42
N ASP A 410 -11.44 9.44 14.80
CA ASP A 410 -10.17 9.86 14.19
C ASP A 410 -9.07 8.80 14.37
N ALA A 411 -8.96 8.20 15.56
CA ALA A 411 -8.00 7.13 15.82
C ALA A 411 -8.26 5.90 14.94
N GLN A 412 -9.52 5.46 14.86
CA GLN A 412 -9.92 4.33 14.01
C GLN A 412 -9.63 4.61 12.53
N VAL A 413 -10.03 5.77 12.02
CA VAL A 413 -9.83 6.14 10.61
C VAL A 413 -8.33 6.24 10.28
N ARG A 414 -7.51 6.85 11.14
CA ARG A 414 -6.07 6.93 10.90
C ARG A 414 -5.42 5.56 10.89
N LYS A 415 -5.84 4.65 11.77
CA LYS A 415 -5.33 3.28 11.81
C LYS A 415 -5.58 2.56 10.49
N GLU A 416 -6.76 2.71 9.90
CA GLU A 416 -7.10 2.12 8.60
C GLU A 416 -6.37 2.84 7.45
N LEU A 417 -6.31 4.17 7.48
CA LEU A 417 -5.73 5.00 6.42
C LEU A 417 -4.23 4.74 6.18
N PHE A 418 -3.51 4.36 7.22
CA PHE A 418 -2.06 4.09 7.18
C PHE A 418 -1.73 2.60 7.20
N ALA A 419 -2.71 1.73 7.00
CA ALA A 419 -2.54 0.27 6.93
C ALA A 419 -2.78 -0.25 5.50
N PRO A 420 -2.29 -1.45 5.15
CA PRO A 420 -2.66 -2.11 3.91
C PRO A 420 -4.18 -2.30 3.82
N PRO A 421 -4.80 -2.05 2.66
CA PRO A 421 -4.17 -1.81 1.35
C PRO A 421 -3.94 -0.34 0.98
N LEU A 422 -4.30 0.62 1.85
CA LEU A 422 -4.25 2.06 1.55
C LEU A 422 -2.84 2.67 1.64
N ASP A 423 -1.90 1.92 2.21
CA ASP A 423 -0.52 2.34 2.37
C ASP A 423 0.33 2.20 1.10
N GLN A 424 -0.23 1.72 -0.01
CA GLN A 424 0.48 1.41 -1.26
C GLN A 424 0.74 2.60 -2.19
N GLY A 425 0.34 3.81 -1.83
CA GLY A 425 0.47 4.99 -2.71
C GLY A 425 -0.41 4.92 -3.97
N THR A 426 -1.36 3.98 -4.02
CA THR A 426 -2.34 3.80 -5.10
C THR A 426 -3.59 3.11 -4.58
N LEU A 427 -4.72 3.33 -5.25
CA LEU A 427 -5.97 2.59 -5.03
C LEU A 427 -6.23 1.54 -6.12
N ARG A 428 -5.31 1.38 -7.08
CA ARG A 428 -5.46 0.48 -8.23
C ARG A 428 -5.01 -0.95 -7.94
N THR A 429 -4.68 -1.26 -6.68
CA THR A 429 -4.46 -2.64 -6.22
C THR A 429 -5.81 -3.36 -6.12
N GLN A 430 -5.86 -4.65 -6.45
CA GLN A 430 -7.05 -5.47 -6.24
C GLN A 430 -7.45 -5.46 -4.77
N LYS A 431 -6.47 -5.55 -3.84
CA LYS A 431 -6.76 -5.47 -2.41
C LYS A 431 -7.48 -4.18 -2.03
N ALA A 432 -7.11 -3.03 -2.62
CA ALA A 432 -7.82 -1.77 -2.39
C ALA A 432 -9.20 -1.77 -3.04
N GLN A 433 -9.36 -2.32 -4.24
CA GLN A 433 -10.66 -2.47 -4.89
C GLN A 433 -11.61 -3.36 -4.07
N ASP A 434 -11.15 -4.52 -3.63
CA ASP A 434 -11.93 -5.47 -2.83
C ASP A 434 -12.29 -4.87 -1.47
N TRP A 435 -11.34 -4.18 -0.83
CA TRP A 435 -11.61 -3.43 0.38
C TRP A 435 -12.69 -2.35 0.17
N LEU A 436 -12.61 -1.55 -0.90
CA LEU A 436 -13.62 -0.55 -1.24
C LEU A 436 -15.01 -1.18 -1.46
N ARG A 437 -15.08 -2.37 -2.09
CA ARG A 437 -16.34 -3.13 -2.26
C ARG A 437 -16.95 -3.59 -0.94
N THR A 438 -16.18 -3.70 0.14
CA THR A 438 -16.69 -4.05 1.48
C THR A 438 -17.31 -2.88 2.23
N LEU A 439 -17.08 -1.64 1.79
CA LEU A 439 -17.59 -0.44 2.45
C LEU A 439 -19.05 -0.18 2.05
N PRO A 440 -19.83 0.53 2.89
CA PRO A 440 -21.16 0.99 2.52
C PRO A 440 -21.12 1.81 1.21
N PRO A 441 -22.02 1.57 0.24
CA PRO A 441 -21.94 2.16 -1.09
C PRO A 441 -22.46 3.61 -1.11
N THR A 442 -21.85 4.50 -0.33
CA THR A 442 -22.12 5.94 -0.40
C THR A 442 -21.58 6.52 -1.71
N PRO A 443 -22.08 7.67 -2.19
CA PRO A 443 -21.55 8.32 -3.38
C PRO A 443 -20.03 8.50 -3.36
N GLU A 444 -19.46 8.85 -2.20
CA GLU A 444 -18.02 9.04 -2.00
C GLU A 444 -17.24 7.74 -2.17
N VAL A 445 -17.71 6.65 -1.57
CA VAL A 445 -17.10 5.32 -1.70
C VAL A 445 -17.19 4.82 -3.14
N LYS A 446 -18.34 5.00 -3.80
CA LYS A 446 -18.51 4.69 -5.22
C LYS A 446 -17.50 5.46 -6.07
N ALA A 447 -17.28 6.75 -5.82
CA ALA A 447 -16.27 7.50 -6.57
C ALA A 447 -14.84 7.01 -6.34
N LEU A 448 -14.48 6.61 -5.12
CA LEU A 448 -13.18 5.99 -4.86
C LEU A 448 -13.02 4.67 -5.62
N LEU A 449 -14.05 3.83 -5.64
CA LEU A 449 -14.07 2.59 -6.42
C LEU A 449 -14.02 2.88 -7.93
N GLY A 450 -14.76 3.88 -8.39
CA GLY A 450 -14.72 4.33 -9.77
C GLY A 450 -13.33 4.79 -10.19
N TYR A 451 -12.64 5.55 -9.34
CA TYR A 451 -11.24 5.92 -9.56
C TYR A 451 -10.30 4.71 -9.64
N ALA A 452 -10.45 3.76 -8.71
CA ALA A 452 -9.65 2.54 -8.68
C ALA A 452 -9.80 1.70 -9.97
N LEU A 453 -11.01 1.69 -10.56
CA LEU A 453 -11.36 0.92 -11.75
C LEU A 453 -11.10 1.62 -13.09
N LEU A 454 -10.63 2.88 -13.10
CA LEU A 454 -10.51 3.68 -14.33
C LEU A 454 -9.74 3.00 -15.46
N SER A 455 -8.64 2.31 -15.14
CA SER A 455 -7.79 1.65 -16.13
C SER A 455 -8.31 0.28 -16.57
N GLU A 456 -9.04 -0.42 -15.70
CA GLU A 456 -9.47 -1.80 -15.92
C GLU A 456 -10.87 -1.87 -16.54
N ALA A 457 -11.80 -1.05 -16.05
CA ALA A 457 -13.21 -1.05 -16.43
C ALA A 457 -13.73 0.40 -16.59
N PRO A 458 -13.31 1.14 -17.64
CA PRO A 458 -13.58 2.58 -17.78
C PRO A 458 -15.09 2.91 -17.83
N LYS A 459 -15.91 2.03 -18.41
CA LYS A 459 -17.37 2.23 -18.48
C LYS A 459 -18.03 2.12 -17.10
N GLU A 460 -17.63 1.13 -16.32
CA GLU A 460 -18.11 0.95 -14.94
C GLU A 460 -17.63 2.10 -14.05
N ALA A 461 -16.35 2.44 -14.15
CA ALA A 461 -15.74 3.57 -13.45
C ALA A 461 -16.51 4.88 -13.68
N GLN A 462 -16.82 5.20 -14.94
CA GLN A 462 -17.61 6.39 -15.28
C GLN A 462 -19.01 6.36 -14.66
N GLY A 463 -19.65 5.19 -14.56
CA GLY A 463 -20.95 5.05 -13.89
C GLY A 463 -20.87 5.39 -12.40
N LEU A 464 -19.84 4.87 -11.72
CA LEU A 464 -19.62 5.07 -10.28
C LEU A 464 -19.26 6.52 -9.92
N LEU A 465 -18.60 7.25 -10.82
CA LEU A 465 -18.20 8.65 -10.59
C LEU A 465 -19.36 9.66 -10.68
N ARG A 466 -20.55 9.28 -11.18
CA ARG A 466 -21.66 10.21 -11.50
C ARG A 466 -22.36 10.82 -10.30
N GLU A 467 -22.39 10.13 -9.16
CA GLU A 467 -23.17 10.57 -8.00
C GLU A 467 -22.34 11.45 -7.04
N ALA A 468 -21.02 11.26 -6.99
CA ALA A 468 -20.18 11.92 -6.00
C ALA A 468 -19.90 13.39 -6.30
N SER A 469 -19.95 14.25 -5.29
CA SER A 469 -19.55 15.66 -5.41
C SER A 469 -18.10 15.91 -5.01
N LEU A 470 -17.24 14.88 -5.02
CA LEU A 470 -15.82 15.01 -4.67
C LEU A 470 -15.05 15.72 -5.79
N PRO A 471 -14.08 16.61 -5.50
CA PRO A 471 -13.39 17.40 -6.51
C PRO A 471 -12.74 16.55 -7.61
N PHE A 472 -12.03 15.48 -7.27
CA PHE A 472 -11.41 14.60 -8.27
C PHE A 472 -12.46 13.90 -9.14
N ALA A 473 -13.60 13.48 -8.56
CA ALA A 473 -14.66 12.79 -9.29
C ALA A 473 -15.35 13.73 -10.28
N LEU A 474 -15.60 14.97 -9.88
CA LEU A 474 -16.11 16.02 -10.76
C LEU A 474 -15.13 16.30 -11.91
N ALA A 475 -13.84 16.41 -11.63
CA ALA A 475 -12.82 16.64 -12.64
C ALA A 475 -12.69 15.48 -13.65
N LEU A 476 -12.87 14.23 -13.20
CA LEU A 476 -12.81 13.03 -14.05
C LEU A 476 -14.03 12.85 -14.97
N ARG A 477 -15.14 13.54 -14.71
CA ARG A 477 -16.31 13.51 -15.63
C ARG A 477 -16.01 14.19 -16.96
N GLY A 478 -15.09 15.15 -16.97
CA GLY A 478 -14.58 15.80 -18.18
C GLY A 478 -15.51 16.85 -18.79
N ASP A 479 -16.70 17.10 -18.24
CA ASP A 479 -17.55 18.21 -18.67
C ASP A 479 -17.12 19.55 -18.03
N GLU A 480 -17.27 20.64 -18.79
CA GLU A 480 -16.78 21.97 -18.40
C GLU A 480 -17.41 22.48 -17.08
N ALA A 481 -18.71 22.19 -16.88
CA ALA A 481 -19.42 22.60 -15.67
C ALA A 481 -18.91 21.87 -14.42
N SER A 482 -18.72 20.55 -14.49
CA SER A 482 -18.14 19.75 -13.41
C SER A 482 -16.70 20.16 -13.12
N LEU A 483 -15.89 20.44 -14.15
CA LEU A 483 -14.51 20.88 -13.95
C LEU A 483 -14.44 22.25 -13.26
N ALA A 484 -15.29 23.20 -13.65
CA ALA A 484 -15.41 24.49 -12.98
C ALA A 484 -15.89 24.34 -11.51
N GLN A 485 -16.82 23.43 -11.24
CA GLN A 485 -17.28 23.11 -9.89
C GLN A 485 -16.16 22.47 -9.05
N ALA A 486 -15.39 21.54 -9.63
CA ALA A 486 -14.24 20.92 -8.99
C ALA A 486 -13.22 21.97 -8.53
N TYR A 487 -12.93 22.96 -9.39
CA TYR A 487 -12.03 24.06 -9.05
C TYR A 487 -12.58 24.97 -7.93
N ARG A 488 -13.88 25.23 -7.90
CA ARG A 488 -14.50 26.01 -6.80
C ARG A 488 -14.36 25.30 -5.45
N GLN A 489 -14.39 23.97 -5.43
CA GLN A 489 -14.24 23.18 -4.22
C GLN A 489 -12.76 23.00 -3.81
N ALA A 490 -11.86 22.84 -4.78
CA ALA A 490 -10.45 22.57 -4.54
C ALA A 490 -9.53 23.39 -5.48
N PRO A 491 -9.43 24.72 -5.28
CA PRO A 491 -8.70 25.62 -6.18
C PRO A 491 -7.17 25.44 -6.16
N LEU A 492 -6.67 24.66 -5.20
CA LEU A 492 -5.26 24.36 -5.00
C LEU A 492 -4.85 22.98 -5.53
N GLU A 493 -5.79 22.15 -6.02
CA GLU A 493 -5.46 20.84 -6.56
C GLU A 493 -4.82 20.95 -7.95
N GLY A 494 -3.54 20.57 -8.05
CA GLY A 494 -2.73 20.66 -9.27
C GLY A 494 -3.38 20.04 -10.51
N PRO A 495 -3.93 18.80 -10.45
CA PRO A 495 -4.56 18.16 -11.62
C PRO A 495 -5.76 18.97 -12.16
N ILE A 496 -6.58 19.54 -11.26
CA ILE A 496 -7.75 20.35 -11.63
C ILE A 496 -7.30 21.66 -12.29
N ARG A 497 -6.31 22.34 -11.69
CA ARG A 497 -5.73 23.56 -12.26
C ARG A 497 -5.10 23.32 -13.62
N THR A 498 -4.42 22.19 -13.78
CA THR A 498 -3.78 21.79 -15.03
C THR A 498 -4.82 21.54 -16.12
N ALA A 499 -5.91 20.83 -15.79
CA ALA A 499 -7.01 20.61 -16.72
C ALA A 499 -7.69 21.93 -17.17
N LEU A 500 -7.70 22.95 -16.32
CA LEU A 500 -8.18 24.31 -16.64
C LEU A 500 -7.11 25.24 -17.22
N GLN A 501 -5.87 24.77 -17.43
CA GLN A 501 -4.74 25.58 -17.91
C GLN A 501 -4.37 26.76 -16.98
N LEU A 502 -4.66 26.65 -15.67
CA LEU A 502 -4.39 27.65 -14.62
C LEU A 502 -3.01 27.48 -13.94
N GLY A 503 -2.12 26.72 -14.58
CA GLY A 503 -0.79 26.37 -14.07
C GLY A 503 -0.72 24.99 -13.42
N GLN A 504 0.50 24.53 -13.18
CA GLN A 504 0.83 23.23 -12.61
C GLN A 504 1.38 23.38 -11.18
N ASP A 505 1.20 22.34 -10.36
CA ASP A 505 1.90 22.22 -9.08
C ASP A 505 3.28 21.55 -9.27
N PRO A 506 4.11 21.40 -8.21
CA PRO A 506 5.47 20.85 -8.33
C PRO A 506 5.58 19.42 -8.91
N TRP A 507 4.46 18.69 -9.01
CA TRP A 507 4.42 17.32 -9.53
C TRP A 507 3.97 17.25 -11.01
N GLY A 508 3.68 18.40 -11.61
CA GLY A 508 3.33 18.50 -13.02
C GLY A 508 1.95 17.95 -13.39
N ALA A 509 1.71 17.84 -14.69
CA ALA A 509 0.44 17.37 -15.24
C ALA A 509 0.19 15.88 -14.94
N ARG A 510 -0.99 15.57 -14.40
CA ARG A 510 -1.42 14.21 -14.08
C ARG A 510 -2.95 14.12 -14.00
N GLU A 511 -3.48 12.90 -14.09
CA GLU A 511 -4.91 12.60 -13.93
C GLU A 511 -5.45 13.16 -12.58
N PRO A 512 -6.68 13.67 -12.47
CA PRO A 512 -7.28 13.97 -11.17
C PRO A 512 -7.47 12.71 -10.32
N GLY A 513 -7.15 12.76 -9.02
CA GLY A 513 -7.26 11.61 -8.14
C GLY A 513 -7.50 11.99 -6.68
N PRO A 514 -7.89 11.04 -5.83
CA PRO A 514 -8.14 11.29 -4.42
C PRO A 514 -6.85 11.64 -3.69
N THR A 515 -6.96 12.56 -2.73
CA THR A 515 -5.90 12.86 -1.76
C THR A 515 -6.07 12.01 -0.50
N LEU A 516 -5.01 11.88 0.30
CA LEU A 516 -5.09 11.22 1.61
C LEU A 516 -6.15 11.84 2.53
N ARG A 517 -6.38 13.16 2.43
CA ARG A 517 -7.44 13.89 3.13
C ARG A 517 -8.83 13.50 2.61
N THR A 518 -8.98 13.26 1.31
CA THR A 518 -10.23 12.77 0.72
C THR A 518 -10.58 11.38 1.27
N LEU A 519 -9.59 10.49 1.33
CA LEU A 519 -9.74 9.17 1.94
C LEU A 519 -10.13 9.27 3.42
N TYR A 520 -9.44 10.12 4.18
CA TYR A 520 -9.76 10.36 5.60
C TYR A 520 -11.20 10.83 5.81
N LEU A 521 -11.66 11.83 5.04
CA LEU A 521 -13.01 12.36 5.18
C LEU A 521 -14.08 11.35 4.78
N THR A 522 -13.83 10.58 3.72
CA THR A 522 -14.73 9.52 3.26
C THR A 522 -14.85 8.43 4.33
N LEU A 523 -13.72 7.99 4.89
CA LEU A 523 -13.73 6.98 5.95
C LEU A 523 -14.38 7.49 7.23
N LEU A 524 -14.17 8.75 7.60
CA LEU A 524 -14.86 9.36 8.74
C LEU A 524 -16.37 9.36 8.55
N GLN A 525 -16.86 9.66 7.33
CA GLN A 525 -18.27 9.59 6.99
C GLN A 525 -18.81 8.15 7.04
N VAL A 526 -18.05 7.17 6.52
CA VAL A 526 -18.40 5.75 6.60
C VAL A 526 -18.53 5.29 8.06
N GLU A 527 -17.57 5.63 8.91
CA GLU A 527 -17.62 5.29 10.34
C GLU A 527 -18.76 6.00 11.07
N LEU A 528 -19.10 7.23 10.68
CA LEU A 528 -20.26 7.94 11.21
C LEU A 528 -21.58 7.26 10.82
N VAL A 529 -21.73 6.81 9.57
CA VAL A 529 -22.91 6.06 9.11
C VAL A 529 -23.02 4.75 9.89
N ARG A 530 -21.92 3.99 10.01
CA ARG A 530 -21.88 2.75 10.79
C ARG A 530 -22.25 2.98 12.27
N LEU A 531 -21.80 4.08 12.85
CA LEU A 531 -22.16 4.47 14.22
C LEU A 531 -23.66 4.81 14.35
N GLN A 532 -24.28 5.41 13.34
CA GLN A 532 -25.72 5.69 13.35
C GLN A 532 -26.56 4.40 13.26
N GLU A 533 -26.09 3.40 12.52
CA GLU A 533 -26.77 2.11 12.38
C GLU A 533 -26.77 1.30 13.70
N ASP A 534 -25.63 1.24 14.40
CA ASP A 534 -25.50 0.52 15.67
C ASP A 534 -24.57 1.28 16.66
N PRO A 535 -25.11 2.30 17.36
CA PRO A 535 -24.29 3.19 18.18
C PRO A 535 -23.65 2.48 19.38
N PHE A 536 -24.33 1.49 19.95
CA PHE A 536 -23.81 0.75 21.09
C PHE A 536 -22.62 -0.12 20.68
N ARG A 537 -22.79 -0.98 19.67
CA ARG A 537 -21.74 -1.90 19.23
C ARG A 537 -20.54 -1.15 18.69
N ARG A 538 -20.76 -0.10 17.91
CA ARG A 538 -19.67 0.71 17.34
C ARG A 538 -18.91 1.48 18.41
N PHE A 539 -19.60 2.09 19.39
CA PHE A 539 -18.90 2.72 20.51
C PHE A 539 -18.00 1.74 21.27
N MET A 540 -18.43 0.49 21.47
CA MET A 540 -17.60 -0.54 22.11
C MET A 540 -16.34 -0.88 21.31
N GLN A 541 -16.36 -0.73 19.99
CA GLN A 541 -15.24 -1.04 19.09
C GLN A 541 -14.29 0.14 18.86
N LEU A 542 -14.70 1.37 19.19
CA LEU A 542 -13.87 2.56 18.98
C LEU A 542 -12.54 2.46 19.74
N ASP A 543 -11.47 2.86 19.06
CA ASP A 543 -10.12 2.94 19.63
C ASP A 543 -10.02 4.17 20.54
N THR A 544 -10.59 4.02 21.75
CA THR A 544 -10.60 5.05 22.79
C THR A 544 -9.60 4.70 23.89
N PRO A 545 -9.05 5.69 24.60
CA PRO A 545 -8.17 5.44 25.75
C PRO A 545 -8.89 4.79 26.95
N LEU A 546 -10.20 4.50 26.84
CA LEU A 546 -10.98 3.86 27.88
C LEU A 546 -10.74 2.34 27.91
N PRO A 547 -10.48 1.77 29.10
CA PRO A 547 -10.49 0.32 29.29
C PRO A 547 -11.78 -0.31 28.77
N GLU A 548 -11.69 -1.46 28.11
CA GLU A 548 -12.85 -2.15 27.49
C GLU A 548 -14.00 -2.38 28.50
N ARG A 549 -13.67 -2.72 29.74
CA ARG A 549 -14.64 -2.94 30.83
C ARG A 549 -15.43 -1.69 31.20
N LEU A 550 -14.90 -0.49 30.97
CA LEU A 550 -15.55 0.78 31.30
C LEU A 550 -16.40 1.32 30.14
N ARG A 551 -16.16 0.89 28.90
CA ARG A 551 -16.91 1.35 27.71
C ARG A 551 -18.44 1.23 27.86
N PRO A 552 -19.03 0.10 28.30
CA PRO A 552 -20.50 0.00 28.43
C PRO A 552 -21.04 0.95 29.51
N TRP A 553 -20.31 1.12 30.60
CA TRP A 553 -20.68 2.04 31.69
C TRP A 553 -20.59 3.50 31.25
N VAL A 554 -19.57 3.87 30.46
CA VAL A 554 -19.44 5.21 29.90
C VAL A 554 -20.57 5.50 28.90
N PHE A 555 -20.90 4.53 28.05
CA PHE A 555 -22.02 4.67 27.11
C PHE A 555 -23.36 4.84 27.84
N ALA A 556 -23.65 3.99 28.84
CA ALA A 556 -24.85 4.12 29.65
C ALA A 556 -24.86 5.44 30.45
N GLY A 557 -23.71 5.80 31.03
CA GLY A 557 -23.50 7.04 31.75
C GLY A 557 -23.72 8.29 30.89
N PHE A 558 -23.32 8.25 29.62
CA PHE A 558 -23.60 9.32 28.66
C PHE A 558 -25.10 9.55 28.50
N TRP A 559 -25.89 8.50 28.23
CA TRP A 559 -27.34 8.64 28.07
C TRP A 559 -28.04 9.07 29.35
N LEU A 560 -27.60 8.56 30.51
CA LEU A 560 -28.10 8.97 31.82
C LEU A 560 -27.79 10.45 32.11
N LEU A 561 -26.58 10.90 31.82
CA LEU A 561 -26.20 12.31 31.97
C LEU A 561 -26.93 13.20 30.97
N LEU A 562 -27.11 12.77 29.73
CA LEU A 562 -27.89 13.52 28.74
C LEU A 562 -29.33 13.68 29.21
N LEU A 563 -29.98 12.60 29.63
CA LEU A 563 -31.31 12.64 30.22
C LEU A 563 -31.35 13.56 31.44
N TYR A 564 -30.36 13.47 32.32
CA TYR A 564 -30.24 14.34 33.49
C TYR A 564 -30.23 15.82 33.10
N HIS A 565 -29.49 16.23 32.06
CA HIS A 565 -29.50 17.63 31.58
C HIS A 565 -30.83 17.99 30.90
N LEU A 566 -31.41 17.11 30.09
CA LEU A 566 -32.67 17.37 29.40
C LEU A 566 -33.83 17.59 30.38
N LEU A 567 -33.88 16.79 31.46
CA LEU A 567 -34.88 16.93 32.51
C LEU A 567 -34.87 18.32 33.17
N THR A 568 -33.73 19.02 33.18
CA THR A 568 -33.61 20.35 33.79
C THR A 568 -34.41 21.43 33.06
N PHE A 569 -34.64 21.24 31.76
CA PHE A 569 -35.43 22.15 30.93
C PHE A 569 -36.92 21.84 30.97
N LEU A 570 -37.27 20.59 31.30
CA LEU A 570 -38.67 20.15 31.41
C LEU A 570 -39.26 20.45 32.79
N LEU A 571 -38.41 20.53 33.83
CA LEU A 571 -38.84 20.75 35.21
C LEU A 571 -38.88 22.26 35.55
N PRO A 572 -39.93 22.75 36.25
CA PRO A 572 -40.03 24.15 36.62
C PRO A 572 -38.93 24.54 37.61
N ARG A 573 -38.24 25.64 37.32
CA ARG A 573 -37.14 26.16 38.15
C ARG A 573 -37.61 26.47 39.58
N ARG A 574 -36.83 26.02 40.57
CA ARG A 574 -37.03 26.38 41.98
C ARG A 574 -36.41 27.74 42.27
N ARG A 575 -37.17 28.63 42.94
CA ARG A 575 -36.76 30.00 43.29
C ARG A 575 -36.50 30.16 44.78
N THR A 576 -35.79 29.21 45.38
CA THR A 576 -35.41 29.29 46.80
C THR A 576 -34.17 30.19 46.92
N PRO A 577 -34.22 31.28 47.73
CA PRO A 577 -33.13 32.25 47.80
C PRO A 577 -31.89 31.64 48.44
N VAL A 578 -30.72 31.97 47.87
CA VAL A 578 -29.41 31.57 48.39
C VAL A 578 -28.93 32.63 49.41
N PRO A 579 -28.41 32.24 50.58
CA PRO A 579 -27.86 33.19 51.55
C PRO A 579 -26.76 34.06 50.93
N PRO A 580 -26.78 35.41 51.08
CA PRO A 580 -25.83 36.30 50.41
C PRO A 580 -24.36 36.01 50.74
N ALA A 581 -24.04 35.74 52.01
CA ALA A 581 -22.68 35.43 52.45
C ALA A 581 -22.14 34.12 51.83
N TRP A 582 -23.00 33.09 51.74
CA TRP A 582 -22.65 31.83 51.07
C TRP A 582 -22.44 32.02 49.58
N GLY A 583 -23.35 32.75 48.92
CA GLY A 583 -23.24 33.06 47.51
C GLY A 583 -21.96 33.82 47.17
N LEU A 584 -21.53 34.76 48.02
CA LEU A 584 -20.27 35.47 47.86
C LEU A 584 -19.06 34.55 48.05
N LEU A 585 -19.04 33.73 49.10
CA LEU A 585 -17.97 32.76 49.35
C LEU A 585 -17.71 31.86 48.14
N VAL A 586 -18.76 31.23 47.60
CA VAL A 586 -18.65 30.33 46.44
C VAL A 586 -18.21 31.09 45.19
N ARG A 587 -18.67 32.34 45.01
CA ARG A 587 -18.27 33.18 43.87
C ARG A 587 -16.81 33.58 43.89
N VAL A 588 -16.18 33.78 45.05
CA VAL A 588 -14.74 34.08 45.14
C VAL A 588 -13.91 32.90 44.61
N LEU A 589 -14.32 31.67 44.93
CA LEU A 589 -13.54 30.45 44.66
C LEU A 589 -13.57 30.00 43.20
N VAL A 590 -14.61 30.35 42.44
CA VAL A 590 -14.80 29.86 41.06
C VAL A 590 -14.69 31.01 40.05
N PRO A 591 -13.64 31.02 39.21
CA PRO A 591 -13.48 31.99 38.13
C PRO A 591 -14.69 32.02 37.19
N GLY A 592 -15.16 33.22 36.87
CA GLY A 592 -16.29 33.42 35.95
C GLY A 592 -17.68 33.25 36.58
N SER A 593 -17.77 32.90 37.86
CA SER A 593 -19.04 32.64 38.55
C SER A 593 -20.06 33.79 38.57
N LEU A 594 -19.64 35.02 38.27
CA LEU A 594 -20.53 36.18 38.16
C LEU A 594 -21.30 36.23 36.84
N GLY A 595 -20.80 35.55 35.81
CA GLY A 595 -21.28 35.65 34.43
C GLY A 595 -21.66 34.32 33.80
N PHE A 596 -21.88 33.25 34.57
CA PHE A 596 -22.29 31.97 33.98
C PHE A 596 -23.66 32.04 33.31
N SER A 597 -24.60 32.82 33.85
CA SER A 597 -25.91 33.03 33.24
C SER A 597 -25.85 33.77 31.89
N SER A 598 -24.82 34.60 31.67
CA SER A 598 -24.58 35.34 30.42
C SER A 598 -23.53 34.70 29.50
N GLY A 599 -22.92 33.58 29.89
CA GLY A 599 -21.87 32.88 29.13
C GLY A 599 -20.46 33.48 29.22
N LEU A 600 -20.31 34.76 29.55
CA LEU A 600 -18.99 35.39 29.74
C LEU A 600 -18.18 34.72 30.85
N GLY A 601 -18.87 34.22 31.88
CA GLY A 601 -18.24 33.45 32.94
C GLY A 601 -17.60 32.16 32.46
N LEU A 602 -18.18 31.52 31.44
CA LEU A 602 -17.70 30.25 30.91
C LEU A 602 -16.31 30.41 30.27
N ALA A 603 -16.06 31.53 29.58
CA ALA A 603 -14.76 31.82 28.99
C ALA A 603 -13.66 31.90 30.06
N LEU A 604 -13.94 32.57 31.19
CA LEU A 604 -13.00 32.64 32.32
C LEU A 604 -12.78 31.27 32.98
N LEU A 605 -13.83 30.45 33.07
CA LEU A 605 -13.72 29.10 33.59
C LEU A 605 -12.90 28.18 32.68
N LEU A 606 -13.11 28.23 31.37
CA LEU A 606 -12.31 27.49 30.39
C LEU A 606 -10.85 27.94 30.42
N PHE A 607 -10.60 29.24 30.55
CA PHE A 607 -9.26 29.80 30.65
C PHE A 607 -8.55 29.37 31.95
N ALA A 608 -9.27 29.36 33.08
CA ALA A 608 -8.76 28.82 34.34
C ALA A 608 -8.49 27.32 34.27
N ALA A 609 -9.38 26.53 33.65
CA ALA A 609 -9.20 25.09 33.44
C ALA A 609 -7.98 24.80 32.56
N TYR A 610 -7.79 25.56 31.48
CA TYR A 610 -6.60 25.48 30.64
C TYR A 610 -5.33 25.85 31.43
N GLY A 611 -5.37 26.95 32.20
CA GLY A 611 -4.25 27.38 33.02
C GLY A 611 -3.86 26.37 34.09
N LEU A 612 -4.83 25.69 34.70
CA LEU A 612 -4.57 24.58 35.62
C LEU A 612 -3.87 23.41 34.92
N LEU A 613 -4.32 23.03 33.73
CA LEU A 613 -3.66 21.98 32.94
C LEU A 613 -2.25 22.37 32.51
N ALA A 614 -2.05 23.62 32.09
CA ALA A 614 -0.73 24.15 31.73
C ALA A 614 0.23 24.11 32.93
N LEU A 615 -0.24 24.49 34.12
CA LEU A 615 0.51 24.41 35.36
C LEU A 615 0.91 22.96 35.69
N LEU A 616 -0.03 22.01 35.61
CA LEU A 616 0.23 20.58 35.85
C LEU A 616 1.22 19.98 34.84
N LYS A 617 1.31 20.56 33.64
CA LYS A 617 2.28 20.19 32.59
C LYS A 617 3.63 20.92 32.71
N GLY A 618 3.83 21.74 33.75
CA GLY A 618 5.08 22.46 33.99
C GLY A 618 5.26 23.77 33.20
N GLN A 619 4.20 24.31 32.58
CA GLN A 619 4.25 25.55 31.79
C GLN A 619 4.10 26.83 32.65
N GLY A 620 3.98 26.69 33.97
CA GLY A 620 3.85 27.79 34.93
C GLY A 620 2.40 28.25 35.20
N PRO A 621 2.18 29.12 36.22
CA PRO A 621 0.84 29.49 36.69
C PRO A 621 0.24 30.72 36.01
N SER A 622 0.90 31.30 35.00
CA SER A 622 0.56 32.61 34.42
C SER A 622 -0.90 32.73 33.95
N PHE A 623 -1.39 31.74 33.19
CA PHE A 623 -2.77 31.71 32.70
C PHE A 623 -3.79 31.61 33.84
N LEU A 624 -3.48 30.83 34.88
CA LEU A 624 -4.35 30.67 36.04
C LEU A 624 -4.43 31.96 36.86
N ILE A 625 -3.28 32.61 37.11
CA ILE A 625 -3.21 33.89 37.80
C ILE A 625 -3.98 34.95 37.02
N LEU A 626 -3.85 35.01 35.70
CA LEU A 626 -4.58 35.96 34.87
C LEU A 626 -6.09 35.71 34.91
N ALA A 627 -6.52 34.44 34.85
CA ALA A 627 -7.94 34.08 34.96
C ALA A 627 -8.55 34.53 36.30
N TYR A 628 -7.86 34.26 37.41
CA TYR A 628 -8.29 34.69 38.74
C TYR A 628 -8.18 36.21 38.93
N GLY A 629 -7.15 36.86 38.38
CA GLY A 629 -6.99 38.32 38.44
C GLY A 629 -8.13 39.05 37.74
N LEU A 630 -8.51 38.62 36.53
CA LEU A 630 -9.67 39.13 35.81
C LEU A 630 -10.98 38.88 36.57
N HIS A 631 -11.13 37.68 37.13
CA HIS A 631 -12.30 37.33 37.95
C HIS A 631 -12.45 38.23 39.18
N LEU A 632 -11.37 38.42 39.95
CA LEU A 632 -11.38 39.28 41.13
C LEU A 632 -11.63 40.75 40.78
N LEU A 633 -11.07 41.24 39.68
CA LEU A 633 -11.33 42.60 39.19
C LEU A 633 -12.81 42.79 38.86
N LEU A 634 -13.42 41.85 38.14
CA LEU A 634 -14.86 41.87 37.83
C LEU A 634 -15.72 41.78 39.09
N LEU A 635 -15.31 40.98 40.08
CA LEU A 635 -15.98 40.86 41.37
C LEU A 635 -15.98 42.19 42.13
N VAL A 636 -14.82 42.86 42.24
CA VAL A 636 -14.71 44.14 42.93
C VAL A 636 -15.52 45.23 42.22
N LEU A 637 -15.45 45.30 40.88
CA LEU A 637 -16.25 46.25 40.09
C LEU A 637 -17.76 45.99 40.24
N GLY A 638 -18.18 44.73 40.31
CA GLY A 638 -19.57 44.35 40.54
C GLY A 638 -20.07 44.75 41.93
N LEU A 639 -19.25 44.57 42.96
CA LEU A 639 -19.59 44.97 44.34
C LEU A 639 -19.73 46.49 44.47
N ARG A 640 -18.84 47.28 43.82
CA ARG A 640 -18.89 48.76 43.82
C ARG A 640 -20.11 49.36 43.11
N ARG A 641 -20.80 48.61 42.25
CA ARG A 641 -22.03 49.07 41.56
C ARG A 641 -23.30 48.80 42.37
N HIS A 642 -23.22 47.97 43.42
CA HIS A 642 -24.34 47.56 44.26
C HIS A 642 -24.24 48.06 45.70
N SER A 643 -23.09 48.61 46.10
CA SER A 643 -22.91 49.54 47.21
C SER A 643 -23.22 50.96 46.76
#